data_AF-A0A946KDB7-F1
#
_entry.id   AF-A0A946KDB7-F1
#
_cell.length_a   1.000
_cell.length_b   1.000
_cell.length_c   1.000
_cell.angle_alpha   90.00
_cell.angle_beta   90.00
_cell.angle_gamma   90.00
#
_symmetry.space_group_name_H-M   'P 1'
#
loop_
_entity.id
_entity.type
_entity.pdbx_description
1 polymer ?
#
loop_
_entity_poly.entity_id
_entity_poly.type
_entity_poly.pdbx_seq_one_letter_code
_entity_poly.pdbx_strand_id
1 'polypeptide(L)'
;MSGRVRARRHHRSAQSSGWAVPPETLALLIPVVLAIVLMPLGMGGRHPIGQLILSSAAVAAAGAWLFRSYHTNDAGWQLSILDLLFAGGIAVAVIQVIPLSAALIKSISPHLSTLLPCWTDGSWTLGQWSTLSLTPGETSVGIGIFVAQIILVGCVFQSIRSSQDIERILLVVAVATGLMAALGVVQYLTSNGNYLWFYEFAFNDTRSIVKGTFSNRNHYASFLAIGAGSLIWWTFKPERTKQNSRSTSQVSSRGQAPARGSRVRQRSSSTQITSGIQTEHRLAIGLIALGVTTFAVLLSLSRGGTMSLAAVGLVTTGMLLKTGRITPKVAGGFLGVFLLIGTALTIHGMDRVGTRLDTIWTELGSIFSDTEDASLAGRREVWQAAVETISDFPVLGTGIGSHAAVSKAYLSPTDKVLFTHAENSYLNLGVETGLVGLGLAIVSLVIGFLCCGVVFVRGTVQEQIIAIALTGGLTAGTVHAAGDFIWYVPACSTLMMLLGACAVKLASSHIQAISLPRLTVDRVSATIASIGAVAMLFFIGHRQLQAAKAQVFFEDSIKQSRTLEKLSRQRTSQTAQYAAKTKIKTADSSAESINEHDVVTELEARIDSLEKTVAIQPDHTQAWTDLAFCKLEHFGLTRRIAGETIGLTEIRQTVEQTEFESAEARAAWVRKISGDGFRDLTQAMNAALRAVTVNPCAGNAWCVLAATSFLNTQDSRLPTACINQALRVRPHEGQVLFEAANQAQLDGDQTRAMQLQQQCFAECPSERGRVLNVLLPMMSAVAVCELLQPDVTGLRAIDSLWSRSSSKENMKPVKKLRLTMVYEAAQHEKGTAQSNLLYEAAILERTLGNNDNAATTMTAALIANPNNFQMRLVHIDLALAAGDATTAKKEIDWCLLRRPDSQKLQGRIQRLKQLRIEQASMPTTFDAAAKAPGARR
;
A
#
# COMPACT_ATOMS: atom_id res chain seq x y z
N MET A 1 -65.11 -67.64 -33.06
CA MET A 1 -64.95 -66.75 -31.87
C MET A 1 -63.47 -66.84 -31.47
N SER A 2 -62.58 -65.92 -31.84
CA SER A 2 -62.47 -64.49 -31.44
C SER A 2 -62.47 -64.34 -29.90
N GLY A 3 -61.46 -63.78 -29.22
CA GLY A 3 -60.58 -62.73 -29.68
C GLY A 3 -59.27 -62.53 -28.90
N ARG A 4 -58.37 -61.84 -29.61
CA ARG A 4 -57.10 -61.25 -29.18
C ARG A 4 -57.35 -60.03 -28.28
N VAL A 5 -56.51 -59.84 -27.24
CA VAL A 5 -56.18 -58.52 -26.68
C VAL A 5 -54.71 -58.55 -26.24
N ARG A 6 -53.76 -58.12 -27.08
CA ARG A 6 -53.17 -56.77 -27.26
C ARG A 6 -52.16 -56.38 -26.17
N ALA A 7 -50.91 -56.31 -26.61
CA ALA A 7 -49.74 -55.80 -25.91
C ALA A 7 -49.92 -54.35 -25.41
N ARG A 8 -49.36 -54.06 -24.23
CA ARG A 8 -48.88 -52.72 -23.87
C ARG A 8 -47.48 -52.78 -23.29
N ARG A 9 -46.51 -52.39 -24.12
CA ARG A 9 -45.25 -51.79 -23.68
C ARG A 9 -45.59 -50.59 -22.80
N HIS A 10 -45.09 -50.55 -21.57
CA HIS A 10 -44.91 -49.28 -20.86
C HIS A 10 -43.44 -49.10 -20.50
N HIS A 11 -42.86 -48.17 -21.26
CA HIS A 11 -41.80 -47.23 -20.92
C HIS A 11 -40.69 -47.66 -19.97
N ARG A 12 -39.53 -47.90 -20.60
CA ARG A 12 -38.24 -47.35 -20.16
C ARG A 12 -38.46 -45.98 -19.53
N SER A 13 -38.38 -45.87 -18.20
CA SER A 13 -38.05 -44.61 -17.56
C SER A 13 -36.63 -44.28 -17.99
N ALA A 14 -36.53 -43.29 -18.88
CA ALA A 14 -35.30 -42.66 -19.26
C ALA A 14 -34.52 -42.33 -17.98
N GLN A 15 -33.34 -42.94 -17.82
CA GLN A 15 -32.28 -42.35 -17.04
C GLN A 15 -32.08 -40.95 -17.61
N SER A 16 -32.60 -39.94 -16.93
CA SER A 16 -32.08 -38.59 -17.06
C SER A 16 -30.62 -38.67 -16.66
N SER A 17 -29.74 -38.83 -17.65
CA SER A 17 -28.32 -38.51 -17.56
C SER A 17 -28.21 -37.00 -17.40
N GLY A 18 -28.68 -36.50 -16.26
CA GLY A 18 -28.47 -35.15 -15.80
C GLY A 18 -27.00 -34.98 -15.48
N TRP A 19 -26.51 -33.78 -15.73
CA TRP A 19 -25.14 -33.32 -15.57
C TRP A 19 -24.67 -33.29 -14.10
N ALA A 20 -24.99 -34.30 -13.30
CA ALA A 20 -24.61 -34.36 -11.90
C ALA A 20 -23.11 -34.63 -11.79
N VAL A 21 -22.38 -33.58 -11.42
CA VAL A 21 -20.96 -33.69 -11.01
C VAL A 21 -20.90 -34.61 -9.78
N PRO A 22 -19.96 -35.57 -9.70
CA PRO A 22 -19.88 -36.47 -8.56
C PRO A 22 -19.73 -35.69 -7.24
N PRO A 23 -20.37 -36.13 -6.15
CA PRO A 23 -20.34 -35.40 -4.88
C PRO A 23 -18.90 -35.22 -4.35
N GLU A 24 -18.00 -36.18 -4.57
CA GLU A 24 -16.58 -36.05 -4.21
C GLU A 24 -15.87 -34.93 -4.98
N THR A 25 -16.25 -34.71 -6.25
CA THR A 25 -15.68 -33.63 -7.07
C THR A 25 -16.20 -32.27 -6.63
N LEU A 26 -17.48 -32.18 -6.25
CA LEU A 26 -18.05 -30.96 -5.67
C LEU A 26 -17.40 -30.63 -4.32
N ALA A 27 -17.18 -31.63 -3.47
CA ALA A 27 -16.52 -31.48 -2.18
C ALA A 27 -15.10 -30.91 -2.29
N LEU A 28 -14.35 -31.26 -3.34
CA LEU A 28 -13.05 -30.66 -3.64
C LEU A 28 -13.16 -29.24 -4.21
N LEU A 29 -14.10 -29.00 -5.13
CA LEU A 29 -14.14 -27.77 -5.92
C LEU A 29 -14.73 -26.58 -5.17
N ILE A 30 -15.73 -26.78 -4.32
CA ILE A 30 -16.37 -25.70 -3.55
C ILE A 30 -15.33 -24.87 -2.77
N PRO A 31 -14.49 -25.46 -1.88
CA PRO A 31 -13.54 -24.67 -1.12
C PRO A 31 -12.50 -23.97 -2.02
N VAL A 32 -12.06 -24.61 -3.10
CA VAL A 32 -11.11 -24.02 -4.05
C VAL A 32 -11.72 -22.84 -4.80
N VAL A 33 -12.98 -22.92 -5.21
CA VAL A 33 -13.69 -21.81 -5.88
C VAL A 33 -13.89 -20.64 -4.92
N LEU A 34 -14.30 -20.90 -3.68
CA LEU A 34 -14.43 -19.85 -2.66
C LEU A 34 -13.09 -19.11 -2.46
N ALA A 35 -11.99 -19.86 -2.32
CA ALA A 35 -10.67 -19.30 -2.07
C ALA A 35 -10.04 -18.61 -3.29
N ILE A 36 -10.20 -19.13 -4.50
CA ILE A 36 -9.47 -18.63 -5.68
C ILE A 36 -10.31 -17.68 -6.55
N VAL A 37 -11.63 -17.77 -6.51
CA VAL A 37 -12.54 -16.91 -7.30
C VAL A 37 -13.16 -15.82 -6.44
N LEU A 38 -13.74 -16.17 -5.28
CA LEU A 38 -14.51 -15.19 -4.49
C LEU A 38 -13.63 -14.33 -3.58
N MET A 39 -12.65 -14.92 -2.89
CA MET A 39 -11.78 -14.16 -1.97
C MET A 39 -11.06 -12.98 -2.64
N PRO A 40 -10.51 -13.08 -3.87
CA PRO A 40 -9.87 -11.93 -4.53
C PRO A 40 -10.81 -10.74 -4.78
N LEU A 41 -12.14 -10.94 -4.80
CA LEU A 41 -13.11 -9.85 -4.93
C LEU A 41 -13.08 -8.92 -3.70
N GLY A 42 -12.70 -9.42 -2.53
CA GLY A 42 -12.47 -8.64 -1.32
C GLY A 42 -11.07 -8.02 -1.26
N MET A 43 -10.73 -7.16 -2.21
CA MET A 43 -9.44 -6.45 -2.29
C MET A 43 -8.21 -7.38 -2.29
N GLY A 44 -8.25 -8.45 -3.09
CA GLY A 44 -7.18 -9.46 -3.12
C GLY A 44 -7.07 -10.29 -1.85
N GLY A 45 -8.10 -10.31 -1.02
CA GLY A 45 -8.11 -10.95 0.28
C GLY A 45 -7.58 -10.08 1.43
N ARG A 46 -7.08 -8.86 1.16
CA ARG A 46 -6.56 -7.97 2.21
C ARG A 46 -7.67 -7.31 3.02
N HIS A 47 -8.81 -7.02 2.39
CA HIS A 47 -9.95 -6.48 3.12
C HIS A 47 -10.54 -7.56 4.05
N PRO A 48 -11.03 -7.22 5.26
CA PRO A 48 -11.57 -8.22 6.21
C PRO A 48 -12.67 -9.13 5.62
N ILE A 49 -13.48 -8.62 4.68
CA ILE A 49 -14.45 -9.43 3.92
C ILE A 49 -13.77 -10.56 3.13
N GLY A 50 -12.63 -10.26 2.48
CA GLY A 50 -11.83 -11.29 1.80
C GLY A 50 -11.31 -12.35 2.77
N GLN A 51 -10.83 -11.94 3.94
CA GLN A 51 -10.37 -12.85 5.00
C GLN A 51 -11.50 -13.72 5.57
N LEU A 52 -12.73 -13.18 5.64
CA LEU A 52 -13.93 -13.95 5.97
C LEU A 52 -14.26 -15.00 4.91
N ILE A 53 -14.14 -14.67 3.62
CA ILE A 53 -14.33 -15.64 2.52
C ILE A 53 -13.27 -16.75 2.60
N LEU A 54 -12.02 -16.42 2.91
CA LEU A 54 -10.97 -17.42 3.14
C LEU A 54 -11.32 -18.37 4.29
N SER A 55 -11.76 -17.83 5.42
CA SER A 55 -12.18 -18.63 6.58
C SER A 55 -13.36 -19.53 6.22
N SER A 56 -14.31 -19.02 5.43
CA SER A 56 -15.45 -19.79 4.92
C SER A 56 -15.02 -20.91 3.96
N ALA A 57 -14.03 -20.65 3.11
CA ALA A 57 -13.42 -21.67 2.25
C ALA A 57 -12.74 -22.77 3.07
N ALA A 58 -12.05 -22.42 4.15
CA ALA A 58 -11.43 -23.38 5.06
C ALA A 58 -12.48 -24.23 5.81
N VAL A 59 -13.59 -23.63 6.26
CA VAL A 59 -14.72 -24.37 6.87
C VAL A 59 -15.32 -25.34 5.86
N ALA A 60 -15.54 -24.90 4.62
CA ALA A 60 -16.04 -25.77 3.55
C ALA A 60 -15.07 -26.94 3.27
N ALA A 61 -13.75 -26.69 3.31
CA ALA A 61 -12.74 -27.73 3.11
C ALA A 61 -12.72 -28.75 4.26
N ALA A 62 -12.78 -28.29 5.51
CA ALA A 62 -12.86 -29.17 6.68
C ALA A 62 -14.15 -30.01 6.68
N GLY A 63 -15.29 -29.38 6.36
CA GLY A 63 -16.57 -30.08 6.23
C GLY A 63 -16.57 -31.11 5.10
N ALA A 64 -15.98 -30.79 3.95
CA ALA A 64 -15.81 -31.72 2.84
C ALA A 64 -14.94 -32.93 3.22
N TRP A 65 -13.84 -32.70 3.95
CA TRP A 65 -12.97 -33.77 4.45
C TRP A 65 -13.71 -34.68 5.44
N LEU A 66 -14.44 -34.10 6.39
CA LEU A 66 -15.23 -34.84 7.38
C LEU A 66 -16.33 -35.67 6.72
N PHE A 67 -17.11 -35.07 5.83
CA PHE A 67 -18.18 -35.76 5.09
C PHE A 67 -17.64 -36.98 4.35
N ARG A 68 -16.49 -36.81 3.68
CA ARG A 68 -15.82 -37.90 2.99
C ARG A 68 -15.33 -38.98 3.95
N SER A 69 -14.73 -38.60 5.08
CA SER A 69 -14.25 -39.55 6.09
C SER A 69 -15.36 -40.51 6.54
N TYR A 70 -16.57 -39.98 6.75
CA TYR A 70 -17.76 -40.79 7.05
C TYR A 70 -18.20 -41.65 5.87
N HIS A 71 -18.24 -41.08 4.66
CA HIS A 71 -18.73 -41.78 3.47
C HIS A 71 -17.82 -42.95 3.05
N THR A 72 -16.50 -42.77 3.10
CA THR A 72 -15.53 -43.81 2.71
C THR A 72 -15.10 -44.70 3.87
N ASN A 73 -15.61 -44.46 5.08
CA ASN A 73 -15.18 -45.11 6.31
C ASN A 73 -13.65 -45.09 6.50
N ASP A 74 -13.04 -43.97 6.16
CA ASP A 74 -11.59 -43.79 6.18
C ASP A 74 -11.26 -42.37 6.61
N ALA A 75 -10.85 -42.22 7.87
CA ALA A 75 -10.38 -40.95 8.42
C ALA A 75 -8.86 -40.83 8.46
N GLY A 76 -8.14 -41.66 7.69
CA GLY A 76 -6.68 -41.62 7.69
C GLY A 76 -6.14 -40.32 7.11
N TRP A 77 -5.31 -39.62 7.86
CA TRP A 77 -4.58 -38.42 7.44
C TRP A 77 -3.20 -38.80 6.90
N GLN A 78 -2.92 -38.46 5.65
CA GLN A 78 -1.60 -38.71 5.07
C GLN A 78 -0.67 -37.57 5.48
N LEU A 79 0.23 -37.82 6.44
CA LEU A 79 1.27 -36.85 6.79
C LEU A 79 2.19 -36.64 5.60
N SER A 80 2.60 -35.39 5.41
CA SER A 80 3.50 -34.95 4.37
C SER A 80 4.50 -33.93 4.92
N ILE A 81 5.54 -33.65 4.13
CA ILE A 81 6.49 -32.59 4.45
C ILE A 81 5.80 -31.21 4.62
N LEU A 82 4.65 -30.99 3.98
CA LEU A 82 3.88 -29.75 4.12
C LEU A 82 3.31 -29.61 5.54
N ASP A 83 2.83 -30.69 6.14
CA ASP A 83 2.30 -30.65 7.51
C ASP A 83 3.38 -30.23 8.50
N LEU A 84 4.63 -30.68 8.30
CA LEU A 84 5.79 -30.27 9.11
C LEU A 84 6.14 -28.79 8.91
N LEU A 85 6.13 -28.31 7.67
CA LEU A 85 6.39 -26.90 7.35
C LEU A 85 5.30 -25.98 7.93
N PHE A 86 4.03 -26.40 7.83
CA PHE A 86 2.89 -25.71 8.42
C PHE A 86 2.98 -25.68 9.95
N ALA A 87 3.32 -26.80 10.58
CA ALA A 87 3.54 -26.87 12.03
C ALA A 87 4.69 -25.94 12.47
N GLY A 88 5.80 -25.93 11.74
CA GLY A 88 6.92 -25.01 12.00
C GLY A 88 6.53 -23.54 11.88
N GLY A 89 5.79 -23.17 10.83
CA GLY A 89 5.29 -21.82 10.65
C GLY A 89 4.32 -21.37 11.75
N ILE A 90 3.39 -22.26 12.16
CA ILE A 90 2.49 -21.99 13.29
C ILE A 90 3.28 -21.83 14.59
N ALA A 91 4.28 -22.68 14.83
CA ALA A 91 5.10 -22.60 16.04
C ALA A 91 5.81 -21.25 16.14
N VAL A 92 6.44 -20.78 15.05
CA VAL A 92 7.05 -19.43 15.00
C VAL A 92 6.03 -18.37 15.36
N ALA A 93 4.86 -18.39 14.72
CA ALA A 93 3.84 -17.37 14.92
C ALA A 93 3.25 -17.38 16.34
N VAL A 94 2.99 -18.55 16.92
CA VAL A 94 2.45 -18.68 18.29
C VAL A 94 3.47 -18.24 19.33
N ILE A 95 4.74 -18.60 19.19
CA ILE A 95 5.81 -18.18 20.12
C ILE A 95 5.91 -16.65 20.21
N GLN A 96 5.56 -15.92 19.14
CA GLN A 96 5.61 -14.46 19.14
C GLN A 96 4.57 -13.78 20.05
N VAL A 97 3.44 -14.43 20.33
CA VAL A 97 2.30 -13.83 21.06
C VAL A 97 2.08 -14.42 22.45
N ILE A 98 2.66 -15.58 22.77
CA ILE A 98 2.57 -16.13 24.13
C ILE A 98 3.36 -15.24 25.11
N PRO A 99 2.84 -15.01 26.33
CA PRO A 99 3.60 -14.35 27.38
C PRO A 99 4.87 -15.15 27.73
N LEU A 100 6.03 -14.51 27.65
CA LEU A 100 7.35 -15.04 28.00
C LEU A 100 7.93 -14.26 29.18
N SER A 101 8.84 -14.90 29.91
CA SER A 101 9.60 -14.22 30.95
C SER A 101 10.60 -13.21 30.35
N ALA A 102 10.91 -12.15 31.09
CA ALA A 102 11.88 -11.13 30.66
C ALA A 102 13.25 -11.74 30.31
N ALA A 103 13.68 -12.81 31.02
CA ALA A 103 14.91 -13.53 30.73
C ALA A 103 14.90 -14.22 29.36
N LEU A 104 13.78 -14.85 28.99
CA LEU A 104 13.62 -15.49 27.68
C LEU A 104 13.58 -14.45 26.55
N ILE A 105 12.85 -13.35 26.76
CA ILE A 105 12.80 -12.24 25.80
C ILE A 105 14.20 -11.67 25.57
N LYS A 106 14.95 -11.39 26.65
CA LYS A 106 16.32 -10.87 26.55
C LYS A 106 17.27 -11.84 25.85
N SER A 107 17.06 -13.15 25.98
CA SER A 107 17.86 -14.17 25.30
C SER A 107 17.54 -14.31 23.81
N ILE A 108 16.26 -14.19 23.42
CA ILE A 108 15.81 -14.38 22.03
C ILE A 108 15.90 -13.07 21.24
N SER A 109 15.60 -11.95 21.89
CA SER A 109 15.43 -10.61 21.31
C SER A 109 16.05 -9.55 22.24
N PRO A 110 17.39 -9.51 22.37
CA PRO A 110 18.07 -8.58 23.28
C PRO A 110 17.79 -7.10 22.97
N HIS A 111 17.70 -6.74 21.69
CA HIS A 111 17.40 -5.37 21.24
C HIS A 111 15.99 -4.90 21.60
N LEU A 112 15.07 -5.79 22.00
CA LEU A 112 13.75 -5.34 22.46
C LEU A 112 13.86 -4.44 23.70
N SER A 113 14.81 -4.74 24.59
CA SER A 113 15.05 -3.93 25.80
C SER A 113 15.65 -2.56 25.49
N THR A 114 16.44 -2.44 24.42
CA THR A 114 17.02 -1.16 23.99
C THR A 114 16.01 -0.30 23.26
N LEU A 115 15.09 -0.93 22.52
CA LEU A 115 13.99 -0.27 21.83
C LEU A 115 12.90 0.19 22.80
N LEU A 116 12.57 -0.60 23.83
CA LEU A 116 11.44 -0.37 24.75
C LEU A 116 11.86 -0.22 26.23
N PRO A 117 12.69 0.77 26.60
CA PRO A 117 13.10 0.99 27.99
C PRO A 117 11.92 1.23 28.94
N CYS A 118 10.84 1.89 28.49
CA CYS A 118 9.66 2.13 29.33
C CYS A 118 8.85 0.87 29.65
N TRP A 119 9.18 -0.27 29.04
CA TRP A 119 8.54 -1.56 29.28
C TRP A 119 9.48 -2.63 29.82
N THR A 120 10.72 -2.25 30.15
CA THR A 120 11.75 -3.18 30.63
C THR A 120 12.42 -2.56 31.86
N ASP A 121 13.62 -2.01 31.72
CA ASP A 121 14.49 -1.59 32.82
C ASP A 121 14.89 -0.10 32.72
N GLY A 122 14.05 0.74 32.09
CA GLY A 122 14.30 2.17 31.91
C GLY A 122 14.25 2.99 33.20
N SER A 123 14.62 4.28 33.11
CA SER A 123 14.55 5.23 34.23
C SER A 123 13.15 5.40 34.83
N TRP A 124 12.13 5.07 34.03
CA TRP A 124 10.74 4.98 34.40
C TRP A 124 10.09 3.87 33.57
N THR A 125 9.19 3.08 34.19
CA THR A 125 8.54 1.93 33.56
C THR A 125 7.02 2.00 33.69
N LEU A 126 6.30 1.77 32.59
CA LEU A 126 4.84 1.63 32.57
C LEU A 126 4.39 0.24 33.04
N GLY A 127 5.24 -0.77 32.82
CA GLY A 127 4.98 -2.18 33.12
C GLY A 127 6.08 -3.05 32.53
N GLN A 128 5.80 -4.33 32.34
CA GLN A 128 6.73 -5.29 31.71
C GLN A 128 6.13 -5.80 30.40
N TRP A 129 6.87 -5.64 29.30
CA TRP A 129 6.47 -6.22 28.01
C TRP A 129 6.75 -7.73 28.01
N SER A 130 5.74 -8.53 27.67
CA SER A 130 5.79 -9.99 27.82
C SER A 130 5.79 -10.77 26.51
N THR A 131 5.79 -10.13 25.33
CA THR A 131 5.72 -10.84 24.03
C THR A 131 6.93 -10.51 23.16
N LEU A 132 7.28 -11.40 22.22
CA LEU A 132 8.31 -11.06 21.21
C LEU A 132 7.73 -10.15 20.12
N SER A 133 6.44 -10.30 19.82
CA SER A 133 5.75 -9.39 18.91
C SER A 133 5.64 -8.00 19.53
N LEU A 134 5.92 -6.97 18.72
CA LEU A 134 5.64 -5.56 19.00
C LEU A 134 4.16 -5.21 18.77
N THR A 135 3.44 -6.03 18.00
CA THR A 135 2.03 -5.82 17.66
C THR A 135 1.22 -7.11 17.83
N PRO A 136 1.02 -7.62 19.07
CA PRO A 136 0.37 -8.91 19.31
C PRO A 136 -1.03 -9.04 18.69
N GLY A 137 -1.77 -7.92 18.60
CA GLY A 137 -3.06 -7.85 17.91
C GLY A 137 -2.95 -8.21 16.43
N GLU A 138 -2.09 -7.50 15.68
CA GLU A 138 -1.84 -7.76 14.25
C GLU A 138 -1.23 -9.15 14.02
N THR A 139 -0.31 -9.59 14.89
CA THR A 139 0.24 -10.95 14.82
C THR A 139 -0.84 -12.00 14.99
N SER A 140 -1.82 -11.78 15.88
CA SER A 140 -2.95 -12.69 16.06
C SER A 140 -3.86 -12.76 14.82
N VAL A 141 -4.05 -11.64 14.12
CA VAL A 141 -4.78 -11.59 12.83
C VAL A 141 -4.02 -12.38 11.77
N GLY A 142 -2.69 -12.17 11.67
CA GLY A 142 -1.81 -12.91 10.77
C GLY A 142 -1.84 -14.43 11.03
N ILE A 143 -1.80 -14.86 12.29
CA ILE A 143 -1.98 -16.26 12.70
C ILE A 143 -3.32 -16.79 12.20
N GLY A 144 -4.41 -16.03 12.37
CA GLY A 144 -5.75 -16.43 11.92
C GLY A 144 -5.83 -16.67 10.41
N ILE A 145 -5.23 -15.77 9.61
CA ILE A 145 -5.15 -15.92 8.15
C ILE A 145 -4.34 -17.18 7.80
N PHE A 146 -3.17 -17.36 8.41
CA PHE A 146 -2.30 -18.49 8.13
C PHE A 146 -2.93 -19.83 8.52
N VAL A 147 -3.61 -19.90 9.67
CA VAL A 147 -4.38 -21.08 10.10
C VAL A 147 -5.49 -21.41 9.10
N ALA A 148 -6.23 -20.42 8.62
CA ALA A 148 -7.26 -20.63 7.60
C ALA A 148 -6.66 -21.19 6.29
N GLN A 149 -5.50 -20.69 5.86
CA GLN A 149 -4.78 -21.21 4.70
C GLN A 149 -4.29 -22.65 4.91
N ILE A 150 -3.74 -22.96 6.09
CA ILE A 150 -3.27 -24.31 6.43
C ILE A 150 -4.42 -25.32 6.43
N ILE A 151 -5.55 -25.00 7.07
CA ILE A 151 -6.72 -25.89 7.10
C ILE A 151 -7.27 -26.09 5.70
N LEU A 152 -7.42 -25.01 4.91
CA LEU A 152 -7.86 -25.07 3.53
C LEU A 152 -6.95 -25.96 2.67
N VAL A 153 -5.66 -25.63 2.61
CA VAL A 153 -4.68 -26.30 1.75
C VAL A 153 -4.44 -27.74 2.21
N GLY A 154 -4.37 -27.98 3.52
CA GLY A 154 -4.27 -29.32 4.10
C GLY A 154 -5.46 -30.20 3.74
N CYS A 155 -6.70 -29.72 3.92
CA CYS A 155 -7.90 -30.49 3.57
C CYS A 155 -7.99 -30.73 2.05
N VAL A 156 -7.63 -29.75 1.21
CA VAL A 156 -7.55 -29.92 -0.24
C VAL A 156 -6.49 -30.96 -0.62
N PHE A 157 -5.30 -30.92 0.00
CA PHE A 157 -4.23 -31.89 -0.20
C PHE A 157 -4.69 -33.32 0.13
N GLN A 158 -5.41 -33.50 1.24
CA GLN A 158 -6.01 -34.79 1.60
C GLN A 158 -7.12 -35.20 0.62
N SER A 159 -7.76 -34.25 -0.06
CA SER A 159 -8.85 -34.48 -1.01
C SER A 159 -8.40 -34.93 -2.39
N ILE A 160 -7.17 -34.60 -2.78
CA ILE A 160 -6.57 -35.00 -4.07
C ILE A 160 -6.26 -36.51 -4.05
N ARG A 161 -6.84 -37.25 -5.01
CA ARG A 161 -6.59 -38.70 -5.19
C ARG A 161 -5.91 -39.03 -6.51
N SER A 162 -5.99 -38.13 -7.48
CA SER A 162 -5.50 -38.36 -8.84
C SER A 162 -4.94 -37.08 -9.46
N SER A 163 -4.14 -37.24 -10.52
CA SER A 163 -3.70 -36.12 -11.35
C SER A 163 -4.87 -35.35 -11.98
N GLN A 164 -6.03 -35.99 -12.18
CA GLN A 164 -7.23 -35.33 -12.68
C GLN A 164 -7.82 -34.34 -11.68
N ASP A 165 -7.66 -34.57 -10.38
CA ASP A 165 -8.13 -33.64 -9.36
C ASP A 165 -7.29 -32.36 -9.39
N ILE A 166 -5.97 -32.49 -9.58
CA ILE A 166 -5.06 -31.36 -9.77
C ILE A 166 -5.42 -30.57 -11.04
N GLU A 167 -5.74 -31.25 -12.14
CA GLU A 167 -6.23 -30.59 -13.34
C GLU A 167 -7.51 -29.78 -13.11
N ARG A 168 -8.42 -30.26 -12.27
CA ARG A 168 -9.64 -29.50 -11.93
C ARG A 168 -9.30 -28.26 -11.10
N ILE A 169 -8.34 -28.35 -10.19
CA ILE A 169 -7.84 -27.20 -9.44
C ILE A 169 -7.19 -26.18 -10.40
N LEU A 170 -6.32 -26.62 -11.30
CA LEU A 170 -5.70 -25.76 -12.32
C LEU A 170 -6.75 -25.11 -13.24
N LEU A 171 -7.84 -25.81 -13.56
CA LEU A 171 -8.94 -25.23 -14.31
C LEU A 171 -9.61 -24.08 -13.54
N VAL A 172 -9.88 -24.24 -12.25
CA VAL A 172 -10.43 -23.15 -11.41
C VAL A 172 -9.48 -21.96 -11.40
N VAL A 173 -8.17 -22.20 -11.24
CA VAL A 173 -7.15 -21.14 -11.29
C VAL A 173 -7.13 -20.44 -12.65
N ALA A 174 -7.15 -21.19 -13.75
CA ALA A 174 -7.17 -20.64 -15.10
C ALA A 174 -8.41 -19.76 -15.35
N VAL A 175 -9.60 -20.23 -14.94
CA VAL A 175 -10.84 -19.47 -15.04
C VAL A 175 -10.79 -18.21 -14.17
N ALA A 176 -10.36 -18.32 -12.91
CA ALA A 176 -10.23 -17.17 -12.01
C ALA A 176 -9.28 -16.10 -12.59
N THR A 177 -8.16 -16.54 -13.18
CA THR A 177 -7.17 -15.67 -13.82
C THR A 177 -7.77 -14.92 -15.00
N GLY A 178 -8.43 -15.65 -15.92
CA GLY A 178 -9.06 -15.05 -17.09
C GLY A 178 -10.19 -14.08 -16.73
N LEU A 179 -11.04 -14.45 -15.76
CA LEU A 179 -12.12 -13.60 -15.26
C LEU A 179 -11.58 -12.32 -14.60
N MET A 180 -10.53 -12.43 -13.77
CA MET A 180 -9.93 -11.28 -13.09
C MET A 180 -9.20 -10.36 -14.08
N ALA A 181 -8.55 -10.92 -15.10
CA ALA A 181 -7.96 -10.16 -16.20
C ALA A 181 -9.03 -9.35 -16.96
N ALA A 182 -10.10 -10.01 -17.38
CA ALA A 182 -11.21 -9.36 -18.07
C ALA A 182 -11.89 -8.29 -17.19
N LEU A 183 -12.16 -8.60 -15.92
CA LEU A 183 -12.76 -7.68 -14.96
C LEU A 183 -11.90 -6.41 -14.80
N GLY A 184 -10.58 -6.53 -14.68
CA GLY A 184 -9.69 -5.38 -14.56
C GLY A 184 -9.72 -4.47 -15.78
N VAL A 185 -9.72 -5.04 -16.99
CA VAL A 185 -9.82 -4.26 -18.24
C VAL A 185 -11.18 -3.59 -18.35
N VAL A 186 -12.27 -4.31 -18.12
CA VAL A 186 -13.64 -3.77 -18.21
C VAL A 186 -13.86 -2.67 -17.18
N GLN A 187 -13.43 -2.88 -15.94
CA GLN A 187 -13.55 -1.87 -14.87
C GLN A 187 -12.76 -0.60 -15.19
N TYR A 188 -11.56 -0.72 -15.76
CA TYR A 188 -10.78 0.44 -16.19
C TYR A 188 -11.48 1.22 -17.32
N LEU A 189 -11.97 0.53 -18.35
CA LEU A 189 -12.64 1.16 -19.50
C LEU A 189 -13.98 1.82 -19.15
N THR A 190 -14.64 1.36 -18.10
CA THR A 190 -15.98 1.83 -17.69
C THR A 190 -15.98 2.43 -16.27
N SER A 191 -14.82 2.90 -15.81
CA SER A 191 -14.63 3.35 -14.43
C SER A 191 -15.49 4.58 -14.11
N ASN A 192 -16.18 4.55 -12.97
CA ASN A 192 -16.77 5.72 -12.32
C ASN A 192 -15.94 6.21 -11.12
N GLY A 193 -14.77 5.62 -10.86
CA GLY A 193 -13.95 5.83 -9.66
C GLY A 193 -14.08 4.73 -8.61
N ASN A 194 -15.18 3.98 -8.60
CA ASN A 194 -15.46 2.98 -7.57
C ASN A 194 -14.94 1.59 -7.99
N TYR A 195 -14.65 0.76 -6.99
CA TYR A 195 -14.41 -0.67 -7.17
C TYR A 195 -15.73 -1.39 -7.42
N LEU A 196 -15.75 -2.30 -8.41
CA LEU A 196 -16.96 -3.00 -8.87
C LEU A 196 -18.13 -2.03 -9.16
N TRP A 197 -17.85 -0.79 -9.56
CA TRP A 197 -18.81 0.29 -9.82
C TRP A 197 -19.60 0.83 -8.61
N PHE A 198 -19.57 0.19 -7.43
CA PHE A 198 -20.38 0.61 -6.27
C PHE A 198 -19.60 0.87 -4.98
N TYR A 199 -18.39 0.32 -4.81
CA TYR A 199 -17.63 0.46 -3.56
C TYR A 199 -16.58 1.57 -3.67
N GLU A 200 -16.76 2.64 -2.91
CA GLU A 200 -15.79 3.74 -2.78
C GLU A 200 -14.73 3.37 -1.74
N PHE A 201 -13.48 3.22 -2.17
CA PHE A 201 -12.37 2.91 -1.26
C PHE A 201 -11.62 4.18 -0.87
N ALA A 202 -11.41 4.40 0.43
CA ALA A 202 -10.84 5.66 0.92
C ALA A 202 -9.42 5.95 0.40
N PHE A 203 -8.64 4.94 0.03
CA PHE A 203 -7.22 5.12 -0.27
C PHE A 203 -6.91 5.35 -1.75
N ASN A 204 -7.74 4.88 -2.70
CA ASN A 204 -7.53 5.10 -4.14
C ASN A 204 -8.77 4.78 -5.00
N ASP A 205 -8.73 5.14 -6.29
CA ASP A 205 -9.83 4.98 -7.26
C ASP A 205 -9.48 4.05 -8.43
N THR A 206 -10.45 3.73 -9.30
CA THR A 206 -10.28 2.82 -10.44
C THR A 206 -10.04 3.53 -11.79
N ARG A 207 -9.82 4.85 -11.83
CA ARG A 207 -9.77 5.64 -13.08
C ARG A 207 -8.40 5.65 -13.73
N SER A 208 -7.35 5.59 -12.92
CA SER A 208 -5.98 5.83 -13.40
C SER A 208 -5.30 4.58 -13.98
N ILE A 209 -5.62 3.38 -13.48
CA ILE A 209 -4.84 2.18 -13.80
C ILE A 209 -5.63 0.87 -13.70
N VAL A 210 -5.24 -0.14 -14.49
CA VAL A 210 -5.82 -1.48 -14.43
C VAL A 210 -5.33 -2.21 -13.17
N LYS A 211 -6.27 -2.54 -12.27
CA LYS A 211 -5.99 -3.29 -11.03
C LYS A 211 -7.09 -4.26 -10.59
N GLY A 212 -8.16 -4.43 -11.40
CA GLY A 212 -9.28 -5.31 -11.05
C GLY A 212 -9.86 -4.98 -9.67
N THR A 213 -10.12 -6.01 -8.88
CA THR A 213 -10.57 -5.84 -7.50
C THR A 213 -9.44 -5.57 -6.51
N PHE A 214 -8.17 -5.49 -6.91
CA PHE A 214 -7.07 -5.32 -5.97
C PHE A 214 -6.85 -3.83 -5.65
N SER A 215 -6.52 -3.54 -4.39
CA SER A 215 -6.14 -2.20 -3.96
C SER A 215 -4.81 -1.74 -4.57
N ASN A 216 -3.92 -2.66 -4.93
CA ASN A 216 -2.59 -2.39 -5.49
C ASN A 216 -2.43 -3.07 -6.86
N ARG A 217 -1.97 -2.30 -7.86
CA ARG A 217 -1.71 -2.75 -9.24
C ARG A 217 -0.69 -3.90 -9.34
N ASN A 218 0.32 -3.91 -8.47
CA ASN A 218 1.34 -4.97 -8.46
C ASN A 218 0.75 -6.28 -7.95
N HIS A 219 -0.10 -6.24 -6.92
CA HIS A 219 -0.78 -7.43 -6.40
C HIS A 219 -1.71 -8.04 -7.45
N TYR A 220 -2.44 -7.20 -8.18
CA TYR A 220 -3.25 -7.62 -9.34
C TYR A 220 -2.40 -8.33 -10.40
N ALA A 221 -1.32 -7.69 -10.84
CA ALA A 221 -0.43 -8.25 -11.84
C ALA A 221 0.22 -9.56 -11.37
N SER A 222 0.54 -9.66 -10.08
CA SER A 222 1.07 -10.87 -9.46
C SER A 222 0.08 -12.03 -9.50
N PHE A 223 -1.18 -11.81 -9.08
CA PHE A 223 -2.21 -12.83 -9.13
C PHE A 223 -2.39 -13.38 -10.55
N LEU A 224 -2.40 -12.50 -11.55
CA LEU A 224 -2.47 -12.89 -12.96
C LEU A 224 -1.25 -13.67 -13.43
N ALA A 225 -0.04 -13.24 -13.05
CA ALA A 225 1.21 -13.92 -13.42
C ALA A 225 1.30 -15.32 -12.79
N ILE A 226 0.92 -15.49 -11.51
CA ILE A 226 0.88 -16.80 -10.83
C ILE A 226 -0.14 -17.72 -11.52
N GLY A 227 -1.31 -17.18 -11.90
CA GLY A 227 -2.35 -17.91 -12.60
C GLY A 227 -2.03 -18.27 -14.05
N ALA A 228 -1.12 -17.55 -14.71
CA ALA A 228 -0.77 -17.74 -16.12
C ALA A 228 -0.27 -19.16 -16.43
N GLY A 229 0.45 -19.81 -15.51
CA GLY A 229 0.87 -21.20 -15.67
C GLY A 229 -0.32 -22.15 -15.89
N SER A 230 -1.43 -21.92 -15.18
CA SER A 230 -2.65 -22.72 -15.33
C SER A 230 -3.35 -22.47 -16.67
N LEU A 231 -3.33 -21.23 -17.17
CA LEU A 231 -3.83 -20.90 -18.51
C LEU A 231 -2.99 -21.58 -19.61
N ILE A 232 -1.67 -21.63 -19.44
CA ILE A 232 -0.77 -22.35 -20.35
C ILE A 232 -1.09 -23.86 -20.34
N TRP A 233 -1.27 -24.46 -19.17
CA TRP A 233 -1.71 -25.87 -19.10
C TRP A 233 -3.04 -26.09 -19.81
N TRP A 234 -4.04 -25.23 -19.59
CA TRP A 234 -5.35 -25.35 -20.26
C TRP A 234 -5.24 -25.29 -21.78
N THR A 235 -4.41 -24.38 -22.27
CA THR A 235 -4.17 -24.14 -23.70
C THR A 235 -3.48 -25.33 -24.37
N PHE A 236 -2.45 -25.89 -23.74
CA PHE A 236 -1.60 -26.95 -24.32
C PHE A 236 -1.88 -28.37 -23.77
N LYS A 237 -2.98 -28.55 -23.03
CA LYS A 237 -3.39 -29.85 -22.49
C LYS A 237 -3.54 -30.88 -23.62
N PRO A 238 -2.96 -32.09 -23.50
CA PRO A 238 -3.04 -33.12 -24.52
C PRO A 238 -4.44 -33.72 -24.60
N GLU A 239 -4.89 -34.00 -25.81
CA GLU A 239 -6.15 -34.70 -26.05
C GLU A 239 -5.98 -36.18 -25.72
N ARG A 240 -6.87 -36.75 -24.91
CA ARG A 240 -6.89 -38.20 -24.68
C ARG A 240 -7.45 -38.84 -25.94
N THR A 241 -6.57 -39.32 -26.82
CA THR A 241 -6.98 -40.17 -27.94
C THR A 241 -7.71 -41.37 -27.35
N LYS A 242 -8.98 -41.57 -27.71
CA LYS A 242 -9.68 -42.81 -27.40
C LYS A 242 -8.86 -43.93 -28.03
N GLN A 243 -8.17 -44.73 -27.22
CA GLN A 243 -7.62 -45.99 -27.67
C GLN A 243 -8.81 -46.82 -28.17
N ASN A 244 -8.98 -46.84 -29.49
CA ASN A 244 -9.77 -47.87 -30.14
C ASN A 244 -9.07 -49.18 -29.79
N SER A 245 -9.65 -49.94 -28.85
CA SER A 245 -9.37 -51.35 -28.70
C SER A 245 -9.86 -52.09 -29.96
N ARG A 246 -9.12 -51.95 -31.06
CA ARG A 246 -9.13 -52.91 -32.16
C ARG A 246 -7.89 -53.79 -31.97
N SER A 247 -7.97 -54.67 -30.97
CA SER A 247 -7.10 -55.85 -30.95
C SER A 247 -7.62 -56.81 -32.02
N THR A 248 -6.86 -56.85 -33.10
CA THR A 248 -6.61 -57.99 -33.98
C THR A 248 -7.23 -59.31 -33.51
N SER A 249 -8.33 -59.73 -34.12
CA SER A 249 -8.84 -61.10 -34.02
C SER A 249 -8.56 -61.82 -35.33
N GLN A 250 -7.42 -62.48 -35.41
CA GLN A 250 -7.17 -63.52 -36.41
C GLN A 250 -6.39 -64.66 -35.76
N VAL A 251 -6.81 -65.88 -36.13
CA VAL A 251 -6.22 -67.22 -35.91
C VAL A 251 -6.77 -68.04 -34.73
N SER A 252 -7.71 -68.94 -35.12
CA SER A 252 -7.96 -70.37 -34.75
C SER A 252 -7.31 -70.97 -33.48
N SER A 253 -7.91 -71.86 -32.68
CA SER A 253 -8.87 -72.95 -32.94
C SER A 253 -9.40 -73.57 -31.62
N ARG A 254 -10.53 -74.30 -31.72
CA ARG A 254 -10.98 -75.48 -30.95
C ARG A 254 -11.06 -75.45 -29.40
N GLY A 255 -12.31 -75.55 -28.92
CA GLY A 255 -12.69 -76.51 -27.87
C GLY A 255 -12.90 -75.95 -26.45
N GLN A 256 -14.08 -76.29 -25.90
CA GLN A 256 -14.50 -76.22 -24.47
C GLN A 256 -15.26 -74.95 -24.01
N ALA A 257 -16.55 -75.14 -23.71
CA ALA A 257 -17.25 -74.44 -22.62
C ALA A 257 -16.76 -75.03 -21.27
N PRO A 258 -16.93 -74.38 -20.08
CA PRO A 258 -17.92 -73.35 -19.73
C PRO A 258 -17.39 -72.22 -18.79
N ALA A 259 -18.22 -71.21 -18.51
CA ALA A 259 -18.49 -70.63 -17.17
C ALA A 259 -19.14 -69.25 -17.27
N ARG A 260 -20.36 -69.15 -16.73
CA ARG A 260 -21.21 -67.97 -16.69
C ARG A 260 -20.79 -67.08 -15.51
N GLY A 261 -19.72 -66.31 -15.67
CA GLY A 261 -19.28 -65.28 -14.72
C GLY A 261 -19.85 -63.91 -15.11
N SER A 262 -20.72 -63.35 -14.27
CA SER A 262 -21.24 -61.98 -14.40
C SER A 262 -20.12 -60.96 -14.27
N ARG A 263 -19.50 -60.57 -15.39
CA ARG A 263 -18.65 -59.38 -15.45
C ARG A 263 -19.55 -58.15 -15.35
N VAL A 264 -19.75 -57.67 -14.13
CA VAL A 264 -20.25 -56.33 -13.86
C VAL A 264 -19.21 -55.36 -14.44
N ARG A 265 -19.52 -54.83 -15.62
CA ARG A 265 -18.73 -53.81 -16.30
C ARG A 265 -18.94 -52.52 -15.51
N GLN A 266 -18.08 -52.25 -14.53
CA GLN A 266 -17.98 -50.93 -13.90
C GLN A 266 -17.58 -49.93 -14.98
N ARG A 267 -18.58 -49.29 -15.58
CA ARG A 267 -18.40 -48.05 -16.34
C ARG A 267 -18.11 -46.97 -15.33
N SER A 268 -16.84 -46.60 -15.17
CA SER A 268 -16.47 -45.35 -14.48
C SER A 268 -17.03 -44.19 -15.29
N SER A 269 -18.18 -43.67 -14.89
CA SER A 269 -18.74 -42.43 -15.41
C SER A 269 -17.92 -41.26 -14.87
N SER A 270 -16.75 -41.01 -15.48
CA SER A 270 -15.99 -39.78 -15.25
C SER A 270 -16.72 -38.64 -15.96
N THR A 271 -17.55 -37.90 -15.22
CA THR A 271 -18.17 -36.66 -15.69
C THR A 271 -17.06 -35.64 -15.93
N GLN A 272 -16.59 -35.55 -17.18
CA GLN A 272 -15.57 -34.60 -17.59
C GLN A 272 -16.25 -33.26 -17.89
N ILE A 273 -15.99 -32.25 -17.05
CA ILE A 273 -16.55 -30.88 -17.17
C ILE A 273 -16.17 -30.21 -18.52
N THR A 274 -15.21 -30.76 -19.26
CA THR A 274 -14.58 -30.12 -20.42
C THR A 274 -14.56 -30.98 -21.68
N SER A 275 -15.17 -32.18 -21.65
CA SER A 275 -15.09 -33.15 -22.75
C SER A 275 -15.94 -32.80 -23.98
N GLY A 276 -16.55 -31.62 -24.01
CA GLY A 276 -17.35 -31.12 -25.13
C GLY A 276 -16.68 -30.07 -26.01
N ILE A 277 -15.55 -29.49 -25.58
CA ILE A 277 -14.88 -28.41 -26.33
C ILE A 277 -13.83 -29.03 -27.26
N GLN A 278 -14.00 -28.83 -28.57
CA GLN A 278 -13.00 -29.26 -29.57
C GLN A 278 -11.65 -28.59 -29.30
N THR A 279 -10.55 -29.31 -29.60
CA THR A 279 -9.19 -28.84 -29.32
C THR A 279 -8.89 -27.47 -29.94
N GLU A 280 -9.39 -27.19 -31.14
CA GLU A 280 -9.23 -25.89 -31.81
C GLU A 280 -9.87 -24.74 -31.03
N HIS A 281 -11.11 -24.92 -30.56
CA HIS A 281 -11.79 -23.92 -29.73
C HIS A 281 -11.11 -23.75 -28.37
N ARG A 282 -10.65 -24.84 -27.75
CA ARG A 282 -9.90 -24.76 -26.48
C ARG A 282 -8.61 -23.96 -26.65
N LEU A 283 -7.87 -24.22 -27.72
CA LEU A 283 -6.65 -23.49 -28.05
C LEU A 283 -6.95 -22.00 -28.29
N ALA A 284 -7.96 -21.68 -29.10
CA ALA A 284 -8.36 -20.30 -29.38
C ALA A 284 -8.77 -19.55 -28.11
N ILE A 285 -9.63 -20.13 -27.28
CA ILE A 285 -10.06 -19.55 -25.99
C ILE A 285 -8.86 -19.36 -25.07
N GLY A 286 -7.97 -20.35 -24.97
CA GLY A 286 -6.77 -20.29 -24.15
C GLY A 286 -5.81 -19.18 -24.57
N LEU A 287 -5.57 -19.04 -25.88
CA LEU A 287 -4.74 -17.96 -26.44
C LEU A 287 -5.35 -16.57 -26.24
N ILE A 288 -6.68 -16.43 -26.42
CA ILE A 288 -7.38 -15.18 -26.14
C ILE A 288 -7.25 -14.83 -24.65
N ALA A 289 -7.48 -15.79 -23.75
CA ALA A 289 -7.37 -15.57 -22.32
C ALA A 289 -5.93 -15.19 -21.90
N LEU A 290 -4.90 -15.84 -22.48
CA LEU A 290 -3.50 -15.47 -22.28
C LEU A 290 -3.19 -14.07 -22.83
N GLY A 291 -3.75 -13.71 -23.98
CA GLY A 291 -3.62 -12.38 -24.57
C GLY A 291 -4.24 -11.29 -23.69
N VAL A 292 -5.48 -11.50 -23.22
CA VAL A 292 -6.16 -10.60 -22.28
C VAL A 292 -5.39 -10.49 -20.96
N THR A 293 -4.89 -11.60 -20.43
CA THR A 293 -4.08 -11.62 -19.20
C THR A 293 -2.79 -10.81 -19.37
N THR A 294 -2.06 -11.03 -20.48
CA THR A 294 -0.83 -10.29 -20.80
C THR A 294 -1.12 -8.80 -20.97
N PHE A 295 -2.18 -8.46 -21.70
CA PHE A 295 -2.61 -7.09 -21.91
C PHE A 295 -2.98 -6.39 -20.59
N ALA A 296 -3.73 -7.08 -19.72
CA ALA A 296 -4.11 -6.56 -18.40
C ALA A 296 -2.89 -6.32 -17.48
N VAL A 297 -1.91 -7.25 -17.49
CA VAL A 297 -0.64 -7.07 -16.76
C VAL A 297 0.13 -5.86 -17.28
N LEU A 298 0.23 -5.68 -18.60
CA LEU A 298 0.91 -4.53 -19.18
C LEU A 298 0.20 -3.20 -18.85
N LEU A 299 -1.14 -3.17 -18.93
CA LEU A 299 -1.93 -1.99 -18.56
C LEU A 299 -1.91 -1.68 -17.05
N SER A 300 -1.52 -2.64 -16.20
CA SER A 300 -1.31 -2.38 -14.77
C SER A 300 -0.06 -1.54 -14.51
N LEU A 301 0.81 -1.33 -15.52
CA LEU A 301 2.12 -0.67 -15.41
C LEU A 301 3.02 -1.26 -14.30
N SER A 302 2.76 -2.50 -13.86
CA SER A 302 3.59 -3.19 -12.87
C SER A 302 4.84 -3.75 -13.53
N ARG A 303 6.00 -3.15 -13.22
CA ARG A 303 7.32 -3.65 -13.67
C ARG A 303 7.57 -5.07 -13.14
N GLY A 304 7.35 -5.30 -11.85
CA GLY A 304 7.47 -6.61 -11.21
C GLY A 304 6.51 -7.65 -11.79
N GLY A 305 5.26 -7.26 -12.06
CA GLY A 305 4.28 -8.13 -12.72
C GLY A 305 4.69 -8.54 -14.13
N THR A 306 5.20 -7.60 -14.92
CA THR A 306 5.66 -7.88 -16.28
C THR A 306 6.92 -8.75 -16.29
N MET A 307 7.89 -8.48 -15.40
CA MET A 307 9.07 -9.34 -15.22
C MET A 307 8.70 -10.76 -14.78
N SER A 308 7.69 -10.89 -13.93
CA SER A 308 7.20 -12.20 -13.47
C SER A 308 6.53 -12.97 -14.59
N LEU A 309 5.65 -12.32 -15.38
CA LEU A 309 5.00 -12.94 -16.53
C LEU A 309 6.01 -13.36 -17.60
N ALA A 310 7.05 -12.55 -17.80
CA ALA A 310 8.19 -12.89 -18.63
C ALA A 310 8.94 -14.14 -18.14
N ALA A 311 9.26 -14.21 -16.85
CA ALA A 311 9.93 -15.37 -16.25
C ALA A 311 9.09 -16.65 -16.41
N VAL A 312 7.77 -16.55 -16.20
CA VAL A 312 6.82 -17.64 -16.50
C VAL A 312 6.95 -18.06 -17.96
N GLY A 313 6.82 -17.11 -18.88
CA GLY A 313 6.89 -17.36 -20.32
C GLY A 313 8.18 -18.08 -20.72
N LEU A 314 9.34 -17.62 -20.24
CA LEU A 314 10.64 -18.23 -20.51
C LEU A 314 10.73 -19.66 -19.97
N VAL A 315 10.39 -19.87 -18.69
CA VAL A 315 10.48 -21.18 -18.04
C VAL A 315 9.52 -22.18 -18.69
N THR A 316 8.25 -21.80 -18.89
CA THR A 316 7.26 -22.70 -19.49
C THR A 316 7.56 -22.99 -20.96
N THR A 317 8.05 -22.01 -21.73
CA THR A 317 8.44 -22.23 -23.14
C THR A 317 9.62 -23.19 -23.23
N GLY A 318 10.65 -23.01 -22.39
CA GLY A 318 11.80 -23.93 -22.35
C GLY A 318 11.40 -25.37 -21.97
N MET A 319 10.52 -25.53 -20.99
CA MET A 319 10.02 -26.85 -20.60
C MET A 319 9.12 -27.47 -21.70
N LEU A 320 8.25 -26.69 -22.33
CA LEU A 320 7.40 -27.15 -23.45
C LEU A 320 8.23 -27.57 -24.66
N LEU A 321 9.28 -26.81 -25.00
CA LEU A 321 10.26 -27.17 -26.04
C LEU A 321 10.93 -28.50 -25.75
N LYS A 322 11.41 -28.69 -24.52
CA LYS A 322 12.07 -29.94 -24.09
C LYS A 322 11.14 -31.15 -24.18
N THR A 323 9.83 -30.94 -23.99
CA THR A 323 8.81 -31.98 -24.20
C THR A 323 8.36 -32.16 -25.66
N GLY A 324 8.93 -31.41 -26.60
CA GLY A 324 8.60 -31.48 -28.03
C GLY A 324 7.21 -30.95 -28.39
N ARG A 325 6.59 -30.15 -27.52
CA ARG A 325 5.18 -29.70 -27.66
C ARG A 325 5.00 -28.44 -28.46
N ILE A 326 6.04 -27.63 -28.54
CA ILE A 326 6.09 -26.45 -29.39
C ILE A 326 7.32 -26.58 -30.29
N THR A 327 7.23 -26.04 -31.50
CA THR A 327 8.37 -26.04 -32.42
C THR A 327 9.36 -24.93 -32.04
N PRO A 328 10.65 -25.05 -32.40
CA PRO A 328 11.62 -23.97 -32.21
C PRO A 328 11.19 -22.64 -32.84
N LYS A 329 10.41 -22.68 -33.94
CA LYS A 329 9.83 -21.50 -34.59
C LYS A 329 8.80 -20.80 -33.70
N VAL A 330 7.90 -21.56 -33.08
CA VAL A 330 6.89 -21.03 -32.15
C VAL A 330 7.56 -20.47 -30.90
N ALA A 331 8.57 -21.16 -30.36
CA ALA A 331 9.35 -20.64 -29.24
C ALA A 331 10.14 -19.38 -29.59
N GLY A 332 10.71 -19.29 -30.80
CA GLY A 332 11.35 -18.07 -31.30
C GLY A 332 10.37 -16.90 -31.41
N GLY A 333 9.12 -17.17 -31.80
CA GLY A 333 8.04 -16.17 -31.78
C GLY A 333 7.71 -15.66 -30.38
N PHE A 334 7.56 -16.56 -29.40
CA PHE A 334 7.36 -16.18 -28.00
C PHE A 334 8.55 -15.40 -27.43
N LEU A 335 9.78 -15.79 -27.77
CA LEU A 335 10.99 -15.07 -27.40
C LEU A 335 11.03 -13.68 -28.03
N GLY A 336 10.60 -13.53 -29.28
CA GLY A 336 10.46 -12.24 -29.96
C GLY A 336 9.44 -11.31 -29.31
N VAL A 337 8.27 -11.83 -28.93
CA VAL A 337 7.26 -11.08 -28.16
C VAL A 337 7.82 -10.66 -26.79
N PHE A 338 8.56 -11.54 -26.12
CA PHE A 338 9.24 -11.22 -24.86
C PHE A 338 10.29 -10.11 -25.03
N LEU A 339 11.14 -10.18 -26.05
CA LEU A 339 12.14 -9.15 -26.35
C LEU A 339 11.47 -7.81 -26.70
N LEU A 340 10.33 -7.84 -27.40
CA LEU A 340 9.51 -6.65 -27.67
C LEU A 340 8.92 -6.06 -26.40
N ILE A 341 8.39 -6.88 -25.49
CA ILE A 341 7.90 -6.40 -24.18
C ILE A 341 9.05 -5.84 -23.35
N GLY A 342 10.21 -6.52 -23.33
CA GLY A 342 11.41 -6.06 -22.63
C GLY A 342 11.93 -4.72 -23.15
N THR A 343 11.98 -4.54 -24.47
CA THR A 343 12.34 -3.25 -25.09
C THR A 343 11.28 -2.19 -24.90
N ALA A 344 9.99 -2.54 -24.94
CA ALA A 344 8.92 -1.60 -24.61
C ALA A 344 9.02 -1.12 -23.15
N LEU A 345 9.40 -1.98 -22.20
CA LEU A 345 9.62 -1.62 -20.79
C LEU A 345 10.84 -0.70 -20.61
N THR A 346 11.94 -0.92 -21.32
CA THR A 346 13.12 -0.04 -21.23
C THR A 346 12.86 1.32 -21.89
N ILE A 347 12.08 1.36 -22.97
CA ILE A 347 11.73 2.59 -23.71
C ILE A 347 10.64 3.40 -22.97
N HIS A 348 9.61 2.76 -22.41
CA HIS A 348 8.54 3.45 -21.68
C HIS A 348 8.90 3.72 -20.21
N GLY A 349 9.84 2.97 -19.64
CA GLY A 349 10.25 3.08 -18.25
C GLY A 349 11.12 4.29 -17.91
N MET A 350 11.62 5.05 -18.89
CA MET A 350 12.52 6.18 -18.63
C MET A 350 11.98 7.58 -18.98
N ASP A 351 11.19 7.82 -20.04
CA ASP A 351 10.95 9.23 -20.47
C ASP A 351 9.53 9.64 -20.93
N ARG A 352 8.61 8.72 -21.23
CA ARG A 352 7.40 9.09 -22.01
C ARG A 352 6.05 9.09 -21.30
N VAL A 353 5.96 8.52 -20.11
CA VAL A 353 4.73 8.60 -19.31
C VAL A 353 4.74 9.87 -18.45
N GLY A 354 5.90 10.25 -17.89
CA GLY A 354 6.08 11.51 -17.16
C GLY A 354 5.81 12.74 -18.01
N THR A 355 6.36 12.85 -19.22
CA THR A 355 6.25 14.11 -20.01
C THR A 355 4.87 14.43 -20.57
N ARG A 356 4.02 13.43 -20.86
CA ARG A 356 2.63 13.64 -21.35
C ARG A 356 1.59 13.65 -20.22
N LEU A 357 1.87 13.00 -19.09
CA LEU A 357 1.01 13.07 -17.92
C LEU A 357 1.36 14.29 -17.07
N ASP A 358 2.62 14.72 -16.95
CA ASP A 358 3.02 15.95 -16.25
C ASP A 358 2.34 17.19 -16.83
N THR A 359 2.03 17.23 -18.12
CA THR A 359 1.32 18.36 -18.72
C THR A 359 -0.15 18.43 -18.32
N ILE A 360 -0.75 17.30 -17.96
CA ILE A 360 -2.14 17.19 -17.47
C ILE A 360 -2.16 17.26 -15.92
N TRP A 361 -1.14 16.71 -15.26
CA TRP A 361 -0.92 16.73 -13.81
C TRP A 361 -0.33 18.04 -13.30
N THR A 362 0.34 18.88 -14.08
CA THR A 362 0.73 20.21 -13.57
C THR A 362 -0.47 21.16 -13.48
N GLU A 363 -1.53 20.96 -14.28
CA GLU A 363 -2.77 21.75 -14.17
C GLU A 363 -3.76 21.19 -13.12
N LEU A 364 -3.74 19.88 -12.81
CA LEU A 364 -4.60 19.24 -11.78
C LEU A 364 -3.87 18.86 -10.48
N GLY A 365 -2.56 18.70 -10.53
CA GLY A 365 -1.71 18.18 -9.46
C GLY A 365 -1.30 19.22 -8.42
N SER A 366 -1.47 20.52 -8.64
CA SER A 366 -1.32 21.50 -7.53
C SER A 366 -2.32 21.29 -6.37
N ILE A 367 -3.31 20.40 -6.54
CA ILE A 367 -4.28 19.97 -5.52
C ILE A 367 -4.07 18.50 -5.09
N PHE A 368 -3.36 17.68 -5.88
CA PHE A 368 -3.24 16.21 -5.70
C PHE A 368 -1.80 15.64 -5.77
N SER A 369 -0.76 16.47 -5.90
CA SER A 369 0.62 16.01 -6.04
C SER A 369 1.29 15.80 -4.69
N ASP A 370 1.11 14.61 -4.10
CA ASP A 370 2.00 14.14 -3.02
C ASP A 370 2.26 12.63 -3.05
N THR A 371 1.72 11.85 -4.01
CA THR A 371 1.64 10.38 -3.82
C THR A 371 2.31 9.44 -4.82
N GLU A 372 2.92 9.85 -5.95
CA GLU A 372 3.18 8.84 -7.00
C GLU A 372 4.58 8.61 -7.59
N ASP A 373 5.66 9.31 -7.21
CA ASP A 373 6.99 9.01 -7.80
C ASP A 373 8.15 8.87 -6.80
N ALA A 374 7.96 8.06 -5.75
CA ALA A 374 9.09 7.52 -4.98
C ALA A 374 9.78 6.40 -5.77
N SER A 375 10.83 6.80 -6.48
CA SER A 375 11.74 6.01 -7.31
C SER A 375 12.37 4.78 -6.62
N LEU A 376 13.12 3.97 -7.38
CA LEU A 376 13.97 2.89 -6.86
C LEU A 376 14.85 3.30 -5.65
N ALA A 377 15.13 4.60 -5.46
CA ALA A 377 15.85 5.13 -4.31
C ALA A 377 15.10 4.93 -2.99
N GLY A 378 13.79 5.23 -2.93
CA GLY A 378 12.99 5.04 -1.70
C GLY A 378 12.87 3.57 -1.30
N ARG A 379 12.88 2.64 -2.27
CA ARG A 379 12.90 1.19 -1.98
C ARG A 379 14.22 0.73 -1.37
N ARG A 380 15.35 1.33 -1.79
CA ARG A 380 16.67 0.96 -1.26
C ARG A 380 16.77 1.29 0.23
N GLU A 381 16.28 2.46 0.63
CA GLU A 381 16.22 2.87 2.04
C GLU A 381 15.32 1.93 2.86
N VAL A 382 14.15 1.58 2.34
CA VAL A 382 13.25 0.61 2.98
C VAL A 382 13.90 -0.77 3.14
N TRP A 383 14.63 -1.24 2.13
CA TRP A 383 15.34 -2.51 2.19
C TRP A 383 16.50 -2.48 3.17
N GLN A 384 17.23 -1.36 3.23
CA GLN A 384 18.29 -1.16 4.20
C GLN A 384 17.73 -1.18 5.63
N ALA A 385 16.67 -0.42 5.90
CA ALA A 385 15.99 -0.42 7.19
C ALA A 385 15.47 -1.82 7.58
N ALA A 386 14.94 -2.58 6.62
CA ALA A 386 14.52 -3.97 6.86
C ALA A 386 15.71 -4.88 7.22
N VAL A 387 16.87 -4.74 6.56
CA VAL A 387 18.08 -5.51 6.87
C VAL A 387 18.62 -5.14 8.25
N GLU A 388 18.62 -3.87 8.61
CA GLU A 388 19.02 -3.39 9.95
C GLU A 388 18.07 -3.95 11.02
N THR A 389 16.77 -3.92 10.77
CA THR A 389 15.76 -4.53 11.67
C THR A 389 15.99 -6.04 11.82
N ILE A 390 16.27 -6.77 10.73
CA ILE A 390 16.59 -8.22 10.79
C ILE A 390 17.84 -8.46 11.62
N SER A 391 18.83 -7.57 11.52
CA SER A 391 20.10 -7.69 12.28
C SER A 391 19.87 -7.52 13.78
N ASP A 392 18.96 -6.63 14.17
CA ASP A 392 18.60 -6.39 15.57
C ASP A 392 17.68 -7.49 16.14
N PHE A 393 16.84 -8.09 15.29
CA PHE A 393 15.84 -9.12 15.65
C PHE A 393 15.99 -10.44 14.85
N PRO A 394 17.16 -11.11 14.88
CA PRO A 394 17.50 -12.13 13.87
C PRO A 394 16.78 -13.47 14.03
N VAL A 395 16.37 -13.87 15.25
CA VAL A 395 15.88 -15.24 15.48
C VAL A 395 14.42 -15.39 15.07
N LEU A 396 13.51 -14.66 15.75
CA LEU A 396 12.07 -14.75 15.55
C LEU A 396 11.44 -13.42 15.08
N GLY A 397 12.25 -12.42 14.72
CA GLY A 397 11.75 -11.12 14.24
C GLY A 397 10.99 -10.35 15.31
N THR A 398 10.14 -9.43 14.83
CA THR A 398 9.39 -8.49 15.68
C THR A 398 7.87 -8.76 15.71
N GLY A 399 7.41 -9.87 15.14
CA GLY A 399 6.00 -10.25 15.09
C GLY A 399 5.39 -10.16 13.68
N ILE A 400 4.50 -11.10 13.32
CA ILE A 400 3.75 -10.98 12.06
C ILE A 400 2.90 -9.70 12.07
N GLY A 401 2.93 -8.94 10.98
CA GLY A 401 2.27 -7.64 10.83
C GLY A 401 2.94 -6.47 11.55
N SER A 402 4.13 -6.65 12.13
CA SER A 402 4.83 -5.60 12.88
C SER A 402 5.59 -4.60 12.01
N HIS A 403 5.81 -4.90 10.71
CA HIS A 403 6.71 -4.11 9.87
C HIS A 403 6.36 -2.61 9.88
N ALA A 404 5.08 -2.26 9.68
CA ALA A 404 4.62 -0.86 9.70
C ALA A 404 4.86 -0.16 11.05
N ALA A 405 4.91 -0.92 12.15
CA ALA A 405 5.18 -0.40 13.48
C ALA A 405 6.67 -0.16 13.71
N VAL A 406 7.53 -1.13 13.36
CA VAL A 406 8.98 -1.06 13.64
C VAL A 406 9.77 -0.26 12.61
N SER A 407 9.34 -0.26 11.34
CA SER A 407 10.13 0.31 10.23
C SER A 407 10.47 1.79 10.44
N LYS A 408 9.57 2.59 11.02
CA LYS A 408 9.85 4.02 11.22
C LYS A 408 10.89 4.32 12.33
N ALA A 409 11.35 3.31 13.06
CA ALA A 409 12.51 3.46 13.95
C ALA A 409 13.84 3.39 13.16
N TYR A 410 13.83 2.80 11.96
CA TYR A 410 15.01 2.54 11.12
C TYR A 410 15.00 3.33 9.81
N LEU A 411 13.83 3.80 9.35
CA LEU A 411 13.70 4.58 8.13
C LEU A 411 14.13 6.04 8.37
N SER A 412 14.89 6.56 7.40
CA SER A 412 15.12 7.99 7.22
C SER A 412 13.79 8.77 7.08
N PRO A 413 13.78 10.10 7.23
CA PRO A 413 12.57 10.91 7.10
C PRO A 413 11.86 10.66 5.76
N THR A 414 10.71 9.99 5.81
CA THR A 414 9.84 9.78 4.65
C THR A 414 8.64 10.70 4.79
N ASP A 415 8.72 11.91 4.24
CA ASP A 415 7.58 12.80 4.24
C ASP A 415 6.41 12.18 3.46
N LYS A 416 5.27 12.05 4.16
CA LYS A 416 3.95 11.67 3.63
C LYS A 416 3.81 10.25 3.04
N VAL A 417 4.88 9.48 2.89
CA VAL A 417 4.82 8.09 2.39
C VAL A 417 4.86 7.10 3.55
N LEU A 418 3.75 6.38 3.76
CA LEU A 418 3.68 5.31 4.76
C LEU A 418 4.03 3.95 4.13
N PHE A 419 5.19 3.39 4.48
CA PHE A 419 5.55 2.03 4.11
C PHE A 419 4.94 1.01 5.08
N THR A 420 3.85 0.37 4.65
CA THR A 420 3.23 -0.70 5.45
C THR A 420 4.06 -1.99 5.46
N HIS A 421 4.84 -2.23 4.39
CA HIS A 421 5.64 -3.43 4.18
C HIS A 421 6.99 -3.05 3.55
N ALA A 422 7.95 -3.98 3.54
CA ALA A 422 9.29 -3.76 3.00
C ALA A 422 9.37 -3.66 1.45
N GLU A 423 8.23 -3.73 0.75
CA GLU A 423 8.20 -3.82 -0.73
C GLU A 423 9.07 -4.96 -1.29
N ASN A 424 9.26 -6.02 -0.49
CA ASN A 424 9.97 -7.26 -0.78
C ASN A 424 9.50 -8.31 0.24
N SER A 425 8.92 -9.42 -0.23
CA SER A 425 8.32 -10.43 0.64
C SER A 425 9.36 -11.15 1.50
N TYR A 426 10.59 -11.34 1.01
CA TYR A 426 11.67 -12.00 1.74
C TYR A 426 12.15 -11.13 2.90
N LEU A 427 12.40 -9.84 2.63
CA LEU A 427 12.82 -8.89 3.67
C LEU A 427 11.70 -8.68 4.69
N ASN A 428 10.46 -8.52 4.24
CA ASN A 428 9.32 -8.36 5.16
C ASN A 428 9.16 -9.60 6.06
N LEU A 429 9.26 -10.80 5.50
CA LEU A 429 9.21 -12.04 6.28
C LEU A 429 10.38 -12.15 7.27
N GLY A 430 11.58 -11.72 6.88
CA GLY A 430 12.72 -11.63 7.78
C GLY A 430 12.48 -10.69 8.96
N VAL A 431 11.94 -9.49 8.70
CA VAL A 431 11.62 -8.50 9.76
C VAL A 431 10.60 -9.06 10.75
N GLU A 432 9.58 -9.73 10.24
CA GLU A 432 8.44 -10.17 11.04
C GLU A 432 8.67 -11.49 11.75
N THR A 433 9.42 -12.42 11.15
CA THR A 433 9.58 -13.81 11.65
C THR A 433 11.02 -14.24 11.87
N GLY A 434 11.98 -13.34 11.64
CA GLY A 434 13.40 -13.62 11.73
C GLY A 434 13.89 -14.60 10.67
N LEU A 435 15.14 -15.04 10.83
CA LEU A 435 15.77 -16.00 9.95
C LEU A 435 15.12 -17.39 10.04
N VAL A 436 14.46 -17.72 11.15
CA VAL A 436 13.74 -19.00 11.30
C VAL A 436 12.54 -19.07 10.35
N GLY A 437 11.64 -18.07 10.39
CA GLY A 437 10.48 -18.06 9.50
C GLY A 437 10.85 -17.86 8.03
N LEU A 438 11.86 -17.00 7.75
CA LEU A 438 12.41 -16.84 6.40
C LEU A 438 13.01 -18.16 5.87
N GLY A 439 13.77 -18.87 6.70
CA GLY A 439 14.35 -20.17 6.35
C GLY A 439 13.29 -21.21 6.03
N LEU A 440 12.21 -21.29 6.83
CA LEU A 440 11.08 -22.19 6.57
C LEU A 440 10.40 -21.88 5.23
N ALA A 441 10.21 -20.61 4.88
CA ALA A 441 9.63 -20.23 3.59
C ALA A 441 10.55 -20.60 2.41
N ILE A 442 11.87 -20.34 2.52
CA ILE A 442 12.84 -20.71 1.48
C ILE A 442 12.86 -22.24 1.28
N VAL A 443 12.91 -23.02 2.37
CA VAL A 443 12.86 -24.49 2.32
C VAL A 443 11.56 -24.96 1.65
N SER A 444 10.42 -24.35 1.99
CA SER A 444 9.12 -24.67 1.37
C SER A 444 9.13 -24.44 -0.15
N LEU A 445 9.69 -23.31 -0.61
CA LEU A 445 9.81 -23.00 -2.03
C LEU A 445 10.73 -23.99 -2.76
N VAL A 446 11.90 -24.28 -2.18
CA VAL A 446 12.86 -25.25 -2.74
C VAL A 446 12.21 -26.63 -2.89
N ILE A 447 11.50 -27.11 -1.87
CA ILE A 447 10.77 -28.38 -1.94
C ILE A 447 9.73 -28.36 -3.07
N GLY A 448 8.96 -27.27 -3.21
CA GLY A 448 7.99 -27.10 -4.29
C GLY A 448 8.62 -27.22 -5.68
N PHE A 449 9.73 -26.51 -5.93
CA PHE A 449 10.45 -26.58 -7.21
C PHE A 449 11.07 -27.95 -7.47
N LEU A 450 11.67 -28.59 -6.45
CA LEU A 450 12.23 -29.93 -6.56
C LEU A 450 11.13 -30.95 -6.91
N CYS A 451 9.95 -30.85 -6.30
CA CYS A 451 8.81 -31.70 -6.62
C CYS A 451 8.38 -31.52 -8.09
N CYS A 452 8.25 -30.28 -8.57
CA CYS A 452 7.96 -30.01 -9.97
C CYS A 452 9.03 -30.59 -10.92
N GLY A 453 10.32 -30.42 -10.58
CA GLY A 453 11.43 -30.94 -11.38
C GLY A 453 11.41 -32.47 -11.47
N VAL A 454 11.14 -33.15 -10.36
CA VAL A 454 11.06 -34.62 -10.34
C VAL A 454 9.89 -35.13 -11.17
N VAL A 455 8.70 -34.54 -11.02
CA VAL A 455 7.54 -34.88 -11.85
C VAL A 455 7.81 -34.59 -13.32
N PHE A 456 8.50 -33.51 -13.64
CA PHE A 456 8.85 -33.19 -15.02
C PHE A 456 9.79 -34.24 -15.66
N VAL A 457 10.72 -34.80 -14.88
CA VAL A 457 11.67 -35.81 -15.38
C VAL A 457 11.08 -37.21 -15.41
N ARG A 458 10.35 -37.62 -14.37
CA ARG A 458 9.89 -39.01 -14.15
C ARG A 458 8.40 -39.23 -14.44
N GLY A 459 7.61 -38.16 -14.49
CA GLY A 459 6.17 -38.22 -14.63
C GLY A 459 5.71 -38.60 -16.04
N THR A 460 4.44 -38.99 -16.13
CA THR A 460 3.80 -39.21 -17.43
C THR A 460 3.70 -37.90 -18.21
N VAL A 461 3.47 -38.00 -19.51
CA VAL A 461 3.25 -36.86 -20.40
C VAL A 461 2.16 -35.89 -19.89
N GLN A 462 1.11 -36.41 -19.23
CA GLN A 462 0.06 -35.59 -18.64
C GLN A 462 0.58 -34.85 -17.39
N GLU A 463 1.33 -35.54 -16.53
CA GLU A 463 1.90 -34.99 -15.30
C GLU A 463 3.00 -33.97 -15.57
N GLN A 464 3.80 -34.16 -16.63
CA GLN A 464 4.81 -33.20 -17.07
C GLN A 464 4.21 -31.82 -17.35
N ILE A 465 3.05 -31.76 -18.01
CA ILE A 465 2.40 -30.48 -18.36
C ILE A 465 1.76 -29.83 -17.13
N ILE A 466 1.25 -30.64 -16.20
CA ILE A 466 0.83 -30.15 -14.88
C ILE A 466 2.05 -29.54 -14.17
N ALA A 467 3.20 -30.22 -14.16
CA ALA A 467 4.43 -29.71 -13.55
C ALA A 467 4.91 -28.41 -14.21
N ILE A 468 4.75 -28.24 -15.53
CA ILE A 468 5.04 -26.97 -16.22
C ILE A 468 4.18 -25.82 -15.67
N ALA A 469 2.88 -26.03 -15.51
CA ALA A 469 1.98 -25.02 -14.95
C ALA A 469 2.31 -24.67 -13.50
N LEU A 470 2.56 -25.68 -12.67
CA LEU A 470 2.93 -25.49 -11.27
C LEU A 470 4.26 -24.72 -11.16
N THR A 471 5.26 -25.09 -11.97
CA THR A 471 6.56 -24.38 -12.04
C THR A 471 6.37 -22.94 -12.48
N GLY A 472 5.54 -22.68 -13.49
CA GLY A 472 5.22 -21.33 -13.95
C GLY A 472 4.64 -20.48 -12.82
N GLY A 473 3.57 -20.95 -12.16
CA GLY A 473 2.95 -20.18 -11.07
C GLY A 473 3.87 -19.93 -9.88
N LEU A 474 4.66 -20.93 -9.46
CA LEU A 474 5.67 -20.76 -8.41
C LEU A 474 6.75 -19.75 -8.83
N THR A 475 7.21 -19.79 -10.09
CA THR A 475 8.20 -18.84 -10.63
C THR A 475 7.71 -17.40 -10.60
N ALA A 476 6.45 -17.16 -11.02
CA ALA A 476 5.86 -15.82 -10.93
C ALA A 476 5.85 -15.32 -9.48
N GLY A 477 5.39 -16.16 -8.55
CA GLY A 477 5.30 -15.83 -7.14
C GLY A 477 6.66 -15.61 -6.46
N THR A 478 7.74 -16.28 -6.89
CA THR A 478 9.07 -16.05 -6.32
C THR A 478 9.78 -14.84 -6.92
N VAL A 479 9.62 -14.60 -8.22
CA VAL A 479 10.22 -13.45 -8.92
C VAL A 479 9.57 -12.14 -8.47
N HIS A 480 8.24 -12.07 -8.43
CA HIS A 480 7.56 -10.85 -8.00
C HIS A 480 7.85 -10.53 -6.53
N ALA A 481 7.94 -11.55 -5.67
CA ALA A 481 8.23 -11.41 -4.25
C ALA A 481 9.56 -10.70 -3.94
N ALA A 482 10.50 -10.63 -4.90
CA ALA A 482 11.76 -9.92 -4.73
C ALA A 482 11.62 -8.39 -4.85
N GLY A 483 10.53 -7.90 -5.46
CA GLY A 483 10.29 -6.47 -5.67
C GLY A 483 8.94 -5.97 -5.14
N ASP A 484 8.21 -6.84 -4.42
CA ASP A 484 6.92 -6.56 -3.80
C ASP A 484 6.62 -7.56 -2.65
N PHE A 485 5.66 -7.25 -1.79
CA PHE A 485 5.27 -8.03 -0.60
C PHE A 485 4.07 -8.96 -0.85
N ILE A 486 3.96 -9.52 -2.06
CA ILE A 486 2.82 -10.33 -2.54
C ILE A 486 2.47 -11.55 -1.66
N TRP A 487 3.38 -12.07 -0.83
CA TRP A 487 3.06 -13.18 0.09
C TRP A 487 2.11 -12.76 1.23
N TYR A 488 2.00 -11.47 1.50
CA TYR A 488 1.05 -10.91 2.47
C TYR A 488 -0.31 -10.60 1.85
N VAL A 489 -0.49 -10.89 0.56
CA VAL A 489 -1.77 -10.80 -0.13
C VAL A 489 -2.41 -12.18 -0.11
N PRO A 490 -3.50 -12.42 0.65
CA PRO A 490 -4.04 -13.77 0.83
C PRO A 490 -4.40 -14.46 -0.49
N ALA A 491 -4.83 -13.73 -1.53
CA ALA A 491 -5.05 -14.29 -2.87
C ALA A 491 -3.81 -14.89 -3.50
N CYS A 492 -2.67 -14.20 -3.40
CA CYS A 492 -1.42 -14.66 -3.98
C CYS A 492 -0.80 -15.78 -3.13
N SER A 493 -0.75 -15.63 -1.80
CA SER A 493 -0.15 -16.67 -0.93
C SER A 493 -0.97 -17.95 -0.91
N THR A 494 -2.31 -17.88 -0.84
CA THR A 494 -3.16 -19.08 -0.93
C THR A 494 -2.97 -19.80 -2.25
N LEU A 495 -2.87 -19.06 -3.36
CA LEU A 495 -2.63 -19.63 -4.68
C LEU A 495 -1.25 -20.31 -4.74
N MET A 496 -0.20 -19.68 -4.24
CA MET A 496 1.14 -20.29 -4.18
C MET A 496 1.17 -21.55 -3.30
N MET A 497 0.58 -21.50 -2.10
CA MET A 497 0.49 -22.66 -1.20
C MET A 497 -0.27 -23.81 -1.86
N LEU A 498 -1.37 -23.53 -2.58
CA LEU A 498 -2.16 -24.52 -3.28
C LEU A 498 -1.39 -25.16 -4.46
N LEU A 499 -0.66 -24.36 -5.24
CA LEU A 499 0.19 -24.87 -6.32
C LEU A 499 1.35 -25.71 -5.77
N GLY A 500 1.98 -25.28 -4.67
CA GLY A 500 3.00 -26.05 -3.96
C GLY A 500 2.44 -27.37 -3.42
N ALA A 501 1.25 -27.36 -2.84
CA ALA A 501 0.57 -28.56 -2.36
C ALA A 501 0.25 -29.55 -3.49
N CYS A 502 -0.21 -29.05 -4.64
CA CYS A 502 -0.39 -29.84 -5.85
C CYS A 502 0.94 -30.45 -6.32
N ALA A 503 2.04 -29.70 -6.28
CA ALA A 503 3.36 -30.20 -6.68
C ALA A 503 3.85 -31.34 -5.79
N VAL A 504 3.77 -31.15 -4.46
CA VAL A 504 4.15 -32.19 -3.48
C VAL A 504 3.27 -33.43 -3.64
N LYS A 505 1.95 -33.25 -3.79
CA LYS A 505 1.02 -34.37 -3.96
C LYS A 505 1.31 -35.15 -5.23
N LEU A 506 1.58 -34.46 -6.33
CA LEU A 506 1.91 -35.09 -7.60
C LEU A 506 3.28 -35.80 -7.55
N ALA A 507 4.25 -35.26 -6.82
CA ALA A 507 5.55 -35.88 -6.64
C ALA A 507 5.53 -37.09 -5.70
N SER A 508 4.54 -37.20 -4.81
CA SER A 508 4.44 -38.31 -3.84
C SER A 508 4.30 -39.69 -4.49
N SER A 509 3.82 -39.78 -5.74
CA SER A 509 3.81 -41.03 -6.52
C SER A 509 5.18 -41.42 -7.07
N HIS A 510 6.14 -40.48 -7.10
CA HIS A 510 7.47 -40.64 -7.69
C HIS A 510 8.60 -40.61 -6.64
N ILE A 511 8.34 -40.10 -5.44
CA ILE A 511 9.31 -39.99 -4.34
C ILE A 511 8.70 -40.58 -3.06
N GLN A 512 9.22 -41.71 -2.62
CA GLN A 512 8.77 -42.37 -1.38
C GLN A 512 9.09 -41.52 -0.13
N ALA A 513 10.23 -40.83 -0.09
CA ALA A 513 10.69 -40.04 1.07
C ALA A 513 9.79 -38.84 1.43
N ILE A 514 8.91 -38.40 0.52
CA ILE A 514 7.98 -37.28 0.76
C ILE A 514 6.71 -37.74 1.47
N SER A 515 6.36 -39.02 1.35
CA SER A 515 5.19 -39.60 2.00
C SER A 515 5.57 -40.08 3.40
N LEU A 516 5.14 -39.34 4.42
CA LEU A 516 5.29 -39.73 5.82
C LEU A 516 4.23 -40.77 6.22
N PRO A 517 4.34 -41.40 7.41
CA PRO A 517 3.38 -42.40 7.86
C PRO A 517 1.94 -41.88 7.82
N ARG A 518 1.02 -42.74 7.41
CA ARG A 518 -0.41 -42.42 7.45
C ARG A 518 -0.90 -42.50 8.89
N LEU A 519 -1.42 -41.40 9.41
CA LEU A 519 -2.02 -41.36 10.75
C LEU A 519 -3.44 -41.92 10.67
N THR A 520 -3.69 -43.05 11.31
CA THR A 520 -5.04 -43.62 11.42
C THR A 520 -5.80 -42.87 12.51
N VAL A 521 -6.66 -41.95 12.11
CA VAL A 521 -7.58 -41.27 13.03
C VAL A 521 -8.85 -42.12 13.10
N ASP A 522 -9.37 -42.39 14.29
CA ASP A 522 -10.70 -42.98 14.41
C ASP A 522 -11.78 -41.91 14.13
N ARG A 523 -13.01 -42.34 13.83
CA ARG A 523 -14.09 -41.40 13.47
C ARG A 523 -14.40 -40.37 14.55
N VAL A 524 -14.27 -40.75 15.82
CA VAL A 524 -14.55 -39.85 16.95
C VAL A 524 -13.48 -38.77 16.99
N SER A 525 -12.20 -39.15 16.96
CA SER A 525 -11.08 -38.21 16.91
C SER A 525 -11.14 -37.28 15.68
N ALA A 526 -11.50 -37.81 14.51
CA ALA A 526 -11.66 -37.01 13.29
C ALA A 526 -12.80 -36.00 13.39
N THR A 527 -13.90 -36.39 14.06
CA THR A 527 -15.04 -35.51 14.32
C THR A 527 -14.67 -34.43 15.33
N ILE A 528 -13.99 -34.79 16.42
CA ILE A 528 -13.50 -33.83 17.43
C ILE A 528 -12.54 -32.82 16.78
N ALA A 529 -11.56 -33.29 15.99
CA ALA A 529 -10.62 -32.42 15.30
C ALA A 529 -11.32 -31.48 14.30
N SER A 530 -12.30 -31.98 13.55
CA SER A 530 -13.06 -31.17 12.60
C SER A 530 -13.95 -30.14 13.30
N ILE A 531 -14.61 -30.51 14.40
CA ILE A 531 -15.40 -29.58 15.22
C ILE A 531 -14.49 -28.51 15.81
N GLY A 532 -13.32 -28.87 16.34
CA GLY A 532 -12.34 -27.93 16.87
C GLY A 532 -11.83 -26.96 15.80
N ALA A 533 -11.47 -27.47 14.61
CA ALA A 533 -11.05 -26.65 13.48
C ALA A 533 -12.16 -25.69 13.03
N VAL A 534 -13.40 -26.18 12.91
CA VAL A 534 -14.55 -25.36 12.52
C VAL A 534 -14.85 -24.30 13.58
N ALA A 535 -14.82 -24.64 14.88
CA ALA A 535 -15.01 -23.68 15.96
C ALA A 535 -13.93 -22.59 15.95
N MET A 536 -12.66 -22.97 15.76
CA MET A 536 -11.54 -22.03 15.62
C MET A 536 -11.73 -21.11 14.40
N LEU A 537 -12.13 -21.64 13.25
CA LEU A 537 -12.40 -20.86 12.04
C LEU A 537 -13.62 -19.96 12.19
N PHE A 538 -14.65 -20.36 12.92
CA PHE A 538 -15.77 -19.49 13.26
C PHE A 538 -15.34 -18.35 14.17
N PHE A 539 -14.47 -18.60 15.15
CA PHE A 539 -13.90 -17.54 15.98
C PHE A 539 -13.06 -16.55 15.16
N ILE A 540 -12.18 -17.06 14.30
CA ILE A 540 -11.40 -16.23 13.36
C ILE A 540 -12.35 -15.43 12.46
N GLY A 541 -13.31 -16.08 11.81
CA GLY A 541 -14.30 -15.44 10.95
C GLY A 541 -15.14 -14.39 11.68
N HIS A 542 -15.50 -14.63 12.95
CA HIS A 542 -16.19 -13.65 13.78
C HIS A 542 -15.32 -12.41 14.02
N ARG A 543 -14.04 -12.58 14.39
CA ARG A 543 -13.11 -11.45 14.52
C ARG A 543 -12.97 -10.68 13.20
N GLN A 544 -12.89 -11.37 12.07
CA GLN A 544 -12.83 -10.72 10.75
C GLN A 544 -14.10 -9.95 10.40
N LEU A 545 -15.27 -10.46 10.82
CA LEU A 545 -16.53 -9.74 10.66
C LEU A 545 -16.57 -8.47 11.51
N GLN A 546 -16.05 -8.50 12.75
CA GLN A 546 -15.95 -7.31 13.58
C GLN A 546 -14.95 -6.31 12.98
N ALA A 547 -13.79 -6.77 12.51
CA ALA A 547 -12.83 -5.92 11.80
C ALA A 547 -13.44 -5.29 10.54
N ALA A 548 -14.26 -6.03 9.78
CA ALA A 548 -14.97 -5.50 8.61
C ALA A 548 -15.94 -4.36 8.98
N LYS A 549 -16.61 -4.46 10.13
CA LYS A 549 -17.50 -3.40 10.64
C LYS A 549 -16.70 -2.19 11.14
N ALA A 550 -15.61 -2.42 11.87
CA ALA A 550 -14.72 -1.36 12.34
C ALA A 550 -14.07 -0.60 11.18
N GLN A 551 -13.69 -1.30 10.11
CA GLN A 551 -13.07 -0.72 8.92
C GLN A 551 -13.92 0.38 8.28
N VAL A 552 -15.25 0.25 8.29
CA VAL A 552 -16.15 1.28 7.73
C VAL A 552 -15.98 2.60 8.48
N PHE A 553 -16.07 2.57 9.81
CA PHE A 553 -15.90 3.76 10.65
C PHE A 553 -14.47 4.29 10.59
N PHE A 554 -13.47 3.42 10.50
CA PHE A 554 -12.08 3.86 10.35
C PHE A 554 -11.86 4.57 9.02
N GLU A 555 -12.39 4.06 7.90
CA GLU A 555 -12.33 4.72 6.60
C GLU A 555 -13.03 6.09 6.61
N ASP A 556 -14.16 6.21 7.29
CA ASP A 556 -14.84 7.49 7.49
C ASP A 556 -13.94 8.48 8.27
N SER A 557 -13.26 8.02 9.32
CA SER A 557 -12.30 8.85 10.08
C SER A 557 -11.14 9.37 9.22
N ILE A 558 -10.68 8.59 8.24
CA ILE A 558 -9.64 9.00 7.29
C ILE A 558 -10.19 10.03 6.29
N LYS A 559 -11.43 9.85 5.80
CA LYS A 559 -12.10 10.85 4.95
C LYS A 559 -12.24 12.18 5.70
N GLN A 560 -12.69 12.13 6.95
CA GLN A 560 -12.85 13.30 7.82
C GLN A 560 -11.51 14.00 8.10
N SER A 561 -10.43 13.24 8.31
CA SER A 561 -9.08 13.81 8.45
C SER A 561 -8.65 14.63 7.22
N ARG A 562 -8.99 14.20 6.01
CA ARG A 562 -8.68 14.95 4.79
C ARG A 562 -9.55 16.20 4.65
N THR A 563 -10.80 16.13 5.10
CA THR A 563 -11.68 17.31 5.16
C THR A 563 -11.12 18.35 6.13
N LEU A 564 -10.70 17.93 7.33
CA LEU A 564 -10.04 18.80 8.32
C LEU A 564 -8.79 19.46 7.74
N GLU A 565 -7.95 18.71 7.04
CA GLU A 565 -6.75 19.25 6.38
C GLU A 565 -7.11 20.29 5.31
N LYS A 566 -8.15 20.04 4.50
CA LYS A 566 -8.66 21.01 3.51
C LYS A 566 -9.16 22.28 4.17
N LEU A 567 -9.95 22.17 5.25
CA LEU A 567 -10.46 23.32 6.01
C LEU A 567 -9.32 24.15 6.59
N SER A 568 -8.29 23.50 7.14
CA SER A 568 -7.07 24.15 7.66
C SER A 568 -6.30 24.91 6.58
N ARG A 569 -6.13 24.30 5.39
CA ARG A 569 -5.50 24.95 4.22
C ARG A 569 -6.32 26.15 3.72
N GLN A 570 -7.64 25.99 3.59
CA GLN A 570 -8.54 27.06 3.18
C GLN A 570 -8.48 28.26 4.13
N ARG A 571 -8.52 28.02 5.45
CA ARG A 571 -8.33 29.06 6.46
C ARG A 571 -7.02 29.81 6.25
N THR A 572 -5.90 29.10 6.11
CA THR A 572 -4.58 29.70 5.89
C THR A 572 -4.56 30.60 4.65
N SER A 573 -5.25 30.19 3.57
CA SER A 573 -5.35 30.96 2.34
C SER A 573 -6.26 32.19 2.47
N GLN A 574 -7.39 32.08 3.17
CA GLN A 574 -8.31 33.19 3.41
C GLN A 574 -7.71 34.25 4.34
N THR A 575 -7.05 33.83 5.43
CA THR A 575 -6.31 34.75 6.31
C THR A 575 -5.22 35.49 5.53
N ALA A 576 -4.51 34.79 4.63
CA ALA A 576 -3.51 35.42 3.75
C ALA A 576 -4.14 36.42 2.76
N GLN A 577 -5.30 36.11 2.18
CA GLN A 577 -6.03 37.01 1.29
C GLN A 577 -6.61 38.22 2.02
N TYR A 578 -7.12 38.04 3.24
CA TYR A 578 -7.61 39.12 4.08
C TYR A 578 -6.47 40.06 4.43
N ALA A 579 -5.36 39.56 4.99
CA ALA A 579 -4.18 40.36 5.31
C ALA A 579 -3.60 41.13 4.10
N ALA A 580 -3.72 40.58 2.89
CA ALA A 580 -3.36 41.27 1.65
C ALA A 580 -4.34 42.40 1.26
N LYS A 581 -5.63 42.28 1.59
CA LYS A 581 -6.67 43.28 1.34
C LYS A 581 -6.78 44.36 2.42
N THR A 582 -6.45 44.07 3.69
CA THR A 582 -6.54 45.02 4.81
C THR A 582 -5.49 46.15 4.81
N LYS A 583 -4.79 46.37 3.69
CA LYS A 583 -4.12 47.66 3.40
C LYS A 583 -5.09 48.76 2.97
N ILE A 584 -6.38 48.46 2.81
CA ILE A 584 -7.44 49.46 2.66
C ILE A 584 -8.35 49.31 3.87
N LYS A 585 -8.31 50.30 4.77
CA LYS A 585 -9.25 50.41 5.89
C LYS A 585 -10.66 50.60 5.33
N THR A 586 -11.53 49.64 5.57
CA THR A 586 -12.93 49.89 5.91
C THR A 586 -13.37 48.82 6.90
N ALA A 587 -13.81 49.28 8.07
CA ALA A 587 -14.68 48.53 8.95
C ALA A 587 -15.98 48.19 8.18
N ASP A 588 -16.63 47.10 8.59
CA ASP A 588 -17.84 46.53 8.03
C ASP A 588 -17.68 45.79 6.70
N SER A 589 -17.24 44.54 6.78
CA SER A 589 -17.86 43.48 5.99
C SER A 589 -17.78 42.16 6.73
N SER A 590 -18.95 41.61 7.04
CA SER A 590 -19.20 40.23 7.44
C SER A 590 -18.85 39.28 6.29
N ALA A 591 -17.56 39.21 5.93
CA ALA A 591 -17.05 38.24 4.98
C ALA A 591 -16.97 36.89 5.71
N GLU A 592 -17.79 35.93 5.26
CA GLU A 592 -17.88 34.54 5.70
C GLU A 592 -16.52 33.98 6.17
N SER A 593 -16.25 34.09 7.47
CA SER A 593 -15.14 33.40 8.11
C SER A 593 -15.55 31.93 8.16
N ILE A 594 -14.81 31.04 7.51
CA ILE A 594 -14.90 29.60 7.80
C ILE A 594 -14.81 29.47 9.32
N ASN A 595 -15.90 29.03 9.94
CA ASN A 595 -16.12 29.23 11.35
C ASN A 595 -15.27 28.19 12.09
N GLU A 596 -14.59 28.55 13.19
CA GLU A 596 -13.85 27.55 13.96
C GLU A 596 -14.75 26.39 14.41
N HIS A 597 -16.05 26.68 14.50
CA HIS A 597 -17.16 25.74 14.65
C HIS A 597 -17.25 24.65 13.57
N ASP A 598 -16.94 24.94 12.31
CA ASP A 598 -16.97 23.94 11.21
C ASP A 598 -15.85 22.91 11.40
N VAL A 599 -14.68 23.37 11.85
CA VAL A 599 -13.54 22.49 12.16
C VAL A 599 -13.84 21.63 13.39
N VAL A 600 -14.46 22.21 14.43
CA VAL A 600 -14.90 21.44 15.61
C VAL A 600 -15.94 20.39 15.22
N THR A 601 -16.94 20.75 14.42
CA THR A 601 -17.99 19.81 13.97
C THR A 601 -17.40 18.61 13.22
N GLU A 602 -16.47 18.86 12.28
CA GLU A 602 -15.80 17.79 11.55
C GLU A 602 -14.87 16.96 12.45
N LEU A 603 -14.22 17.59 13.44
CA LEU A 603 -13.39 16.91 14.42
C LEU A 603 -14.22 16.01 15.36
N GLU A 604 -15.38 16.48 15.82
CA GLU A 604 -16.34 15.68 16.60
C GLU A 604 -16.83 14.48 15.79
N ALA A 605 -17.14 14.67 14.51
CA ALA A 605 -17.51 13.58 13.61
C ALA A 605 -16.38 12.55 13.44
N ARG A 606 -15.11 13.00 13.37
CA ARG A 606 -13.93 12.12 13.36
C ARG A 606 -13.77 11.36 14.67
N ILE A 607 -13.97 12.03 15.80
CA ILE A 607 -13.92 11.42 17.13
C ILE A 607 -14.97 10.31 17.25
N ASP A 608 -16.22 10.54 16.84
CA ASP A 608 -17.30 9.55 16.88
C ASP A 608 -16.97 8.29 16.03
N SER A 609 -16.45 8.49 14.82
CA SER A 609 -15.96 7.40 13.96
C SER A 609 -14.85 6.58 14.63
N LEU A 610 -13.89 7.25 15.27
CA LEU A 610 -12.78 6.58 15.98
C LEU A 610 -13.25 5.85 17.24
N GLU A 611 -14.14 6.43 18.03
CA GLU A 611 -14.75 5.80 19.22
C GLU A 611 -15.51 4.53 18.83
N LYS A 612 -16.29 4.56 17.75
CA LYS A 612 -16.96 3.37 17.20
C LYS A 612 -15.97 2.30 16.72
N THR A 613 -14.88 2.73 16.08
CA THR A 613 -13.82 1.82 15.61
C THR A 613 -13.21 1.06 16.79
N VAL A 614 -12.75 1.77 17.83
CA VAL A 614 -12.07 1.15 18.98
C VAL A 614 -13.01 0.37 19.89
N ALA A 615 -14.31 0.72 19.91
CA ALA A 615 -15.33 -0.06 20.62
C ALA A 615 -15.55 -1.45 19.98
N ILE A 616 -15.46 -1.55 18.65
CA ILE A 616 -15.62 -2.80 17.90
C ILE A 616 -14.30 -3.58 17.84
N GLN A 617 -13.18 -2.88 17.67
CA GLN A 617 -11.84 -3.46 17.55
C GLN A 617 -10.86 -2.83 18.56
N PRO A 618 -10.84 -3.33 19.82
CA PRO A 618 -10.01 -2.75 20.88
C PRO A 618 -8.49 -2.86 20.65
N ASP A 619 -8.04 -3.74 19.77
CA ASP A 619 -6.64 -3.92 19.37
C ASP A 619 -6.23 -3.03 18.18
N HIS A 620 -7.11 -2.16 17.68
CA HIS A 620 -6.81 -1.28 16.56
C HIS A 620 -5.90 -0.10 16.99
N THR A 621 -4.59 -0.26 16.78
CA THR A 621 -3.58 0.71 17.25
C THR A 621 -3.76 2.12 16.70
N GLN A 622 -3.89 2.26 15.38
CA GLN A 622 -3.90 3.58 14.73
C GLN A 622 -5.10 4.40 15.20
N ALA A 623 -6.29 3.81 15.24
CA ALA A 623 -7.50 4.42 15.78
C ALA A 623 -7.34 4.92 17.23
N TRP A 624 -6.70 4.16 18.13
CA TRP A 624 -6.43 4.66 19.49
C TRP A 624 -5.48 5.85 19.51
N THR A 625 -4.43 5.82 18.67
CA THR A 625 -3.46 6.92 18.56
C THR A 625 -4.13 8.19 18.02
N ASP A 626 -4.91 8.04 16.94
CA ASP A 626 -5.65 9.14 16.32
C ASP A 626 -6.73 9.69 17.26
N LEU A 627 -7.42 8.83 18.01
CA LEU A 627 -8.43 9.24 18.99
C LEU A 627 -7.79 10.07 20.11
N ALA A 628 -6.64 9.63 20.62
CA ALA A 628 -5.91 10.37 21.64
C ALA A 628 -5.54 11.78 21.19
N PHE A 629 -5.07 11.90 19.94
CA PHE A 629 -4.74 13.18 19.34
C PHE A 629 -5.98 14.06 19.11
N CYS A 630 -7.04 13.51 18.51
CA CYS A 630 -8.26 14.25 18.21
C CYS A 630 -8.91 14.81 19.49
N LYS A 631 -8.90 14.06 20.60
CA LYS A 631 -9.41 14.55 21.90
C LYS A 631 -8.59 15.71 22.44
N LEU A 632 -7.27 15.68 22.29
CA LEU A 632 -6.38 16.74 22.73
C LEU A 632 -6.52 17.99 21.85
N GLU A 633 -6.68 17.81 20.53
CA GLU A 633 -7.00 18.88 19.59
C GLU A 633 -8.37 19.51 19.89
N HIS A 634 -9.38 18.69 20.19
CA HIS A 634 -10.72 19.14 20.57
C HIS A 634 -10.69 19.98 21.85
N PHE A 635 -9.96 19.55 22.87
CA PHE A 635 -9.72 20.33 24.08
C PHE A 635 -9.11 21.70 23.77
N GLY A 636 -8.09 21.76 22.91
CA GLY A 636 -7.44 23.02 22.56
C GLY A 636 -8.33 23.97 21.76
N LEU A 637 -9.09 23.45 20.79
CA LEU A 637 -9.96 24.25 19.92
C LEU A 637 -11.17 24.81 20.66
N THR A 638 -11.87 24.00 21.44
CA THR A 638 -13.07 24.43 22.17
C THR A 638 -12.77 25.55 23.17
N ARG A 639 -11.65 25.45 23.90
CA ARG A 639 -11.19 26.50 24.82
C ARG A 639 -10.83 27.80 24.09
N ARG A 640 -10.17 27.70 22.93
CA ARG A 640 -9.84 28.86 22.09
C ARG A 640 -11.10 29.57 21.62
N ILE A 641 -12.11 28.82 21.16
CA ILE A 641 -13.41 29.37 20.73
C ILE A 641 -14.14 30.03 21.90
N ALA A 642 -14.06 29.45 23.10
CA ALA A 642 -14.59 30.03 24.32
C ALA A 642 -13.81 31.26 24.83
N GLY A 643 -12.69 31.64 24.19
CA GLY A 643 -11.86 32.79 24.57
C GLY A 643 -11.02 32.55 25.82
N GLU A 644 -10.79 31.29 26.21
CA GLU A 644 -10.00 30.95 27.38
C GLU A 644 -8.49 31.09 27.09
N THR A 645 -7.76 31.67 28.04
CA THR A 645 -6.33 32.02 27.86
C THR A 645 -5.36 30.97 28.39
N ILE A 646 -5.81 30.09 29.30
CA ILE A 646 -4.98 29.05 29.90
C ILE A 646 -5.05 27.79 29.02
N GLY A 647 -3.95 27.43 28.37
CA GLY A 647 -3.81 26.24 27.54
C GLY A 647 -3.32 25.01 28.31
N LEU A 648 -3.10 23.91 27.59
CA LEU A 648 -2.65 22.65 28.18
C LEU A 648 -1.28 22.78 28.86
N THR A 649 -0.35 23.49 28.23
CA THR A 649 1.02 23.67 28.74
C THR A 649 1.01 24.45 30.05
N GLU A 650 0.22 25.52 30.16
CA GLU A 650 0.10 26.32 31.38
C GLU A 650 -0.55 25.52 32.52
N ILE A 651 -1.60 24.73 32.23
CA ILE A 651 -2.21 23.83 33.22
C ILE A 651 -1.17 22.85 33.75
N ARG A 652 -0.43 22.21 32.84
CA ARG A 652 0.60 21.23 33.20
C ARG A 652 1.70 21.84 34.06
N GLN A 653 2.28 22.96 33.64
CA GLN A 653 3.32 23.66 34.42
C GLN A 653 2.82 24.05 35.81
N THR A 654 1.58 24.53 35.91
CA THR A 654 0.98 24.87 37.22
C THR A 654 0.88 23.64 38.12
N VAL A 655 0.48 22.49 37.57
CA VAL A 655 0.36 21.23 38.34
C VAL A 655 1.73 20.70 38.77
N GLU A 656 2.74 20.83 37.92
CA GLU A 656 4.11 20.39 38.21
C GLU A 656 4.80 21.29 39.26
N GLN A 657 4.45 22.58 39.32
CA GLN A 657 5.02 23.55 40.28
C GLN A 657 4.25 23.64 41.60
N THR A 658 3.02 23.10 41.67
CA THR A 658 2.17 23.17 42.87
C THR A 658 2.19 21.86 43.65
N GLU A 659 2.49 21.93 44.94
CA GLU A 659 2.31 20.81 45.85
C GLU A 659 0.82 20.67 46.23
N PHE A 660 0.19 19.56 45.83
CA PHE A 660 -1.19 19.26 46.20
C PHE A 660 -1.24 18.31 47.40
N GLU A 661 -2.21 18.52 48.29
CA GLU A 661 -2.41 17.69 49.49
C GLU A 661 -2.69 16.21 49.15
N SER A 662 -3.36 15.94 48.03
CA SER A 662 -3.65 14.59 47.55
C SER A 662 -3.86 14.55 46.03
N ALA A 663 -3.86 13.33 45.47
CA ALA A 663 -4.18 13.12 44.05
C ALA A 663 -5.61 13.56 43.70
N GLU A 664 -6.56 13.40 44.64
CA GLU A 664 -7.95 13.86 44.50
C GLU A 664 -8.02 15.39 44.48
N ALA A 665 -7.27 16.07 45.34
CA ALA A 665 -7.21 17.53 45.37
C ALA A 665 -6.65 18.10 44.05
N ARG A 666 -5.59 17.49 43.51
CA ARG A 666 -5.05 17.80 42.19
C ARG A 666 -6.09 17.59 41.09
N ALA A 667 -6.74 16.43 41.06
CA ALA A 667 -7.77 16.13 40.06
C ALA A 667 -8.96 17.10 40.13
N ALA A 668 -9.37 17.51 41.34
CA ALA A 668 -10.41 18.50 41.54
C ALA A 668 -9.99 19.89 41.02
N TRP A 669 -8.74 20.29 41.24
CA TRP A 669 -8.20 21.55 40.70
C TRP A 669 -8.17 21.54 39.18
N VAL A 670 -7.63 20.47 38.56
CA VAL A 670 -7.60 20.36 37.09
C VAL A 670 -9.01 20.37 36.52
N ARG A 671 -9.95 19.63 37.13
CA ARG A 671 -11.36 19.64 36.69
C ARG A 671 -11.99 21.03 36.75
N LYS A 672 -11.66 21.81 37.79
CA LYS A 672 -12.15 23.19 37.93
C LYS A 672 -11.63 24.11 36.81
N ILE A 673 -10.36 23.98 36.43
CA ILE A 673 -9.73 24.83 35.38
C ILE A 673 -10.11 24.38 33.97
N SER A 674 -10.22 23.07 33.75
CA SER A 674 -10.53 22.48 32.45
C SER A 674 -12.02 22.47 32.11
N GLY A 675 -12.91 22.59 33.11
CA GLY A 675 -14.36 22.55 32.89
C GLY A 675 -14.81 21.29 32.16
N ASP A 676 -15.64 21.44 31.13
CA ASP A 676 -16.12 20.34 30.28
C ASP A 676 -14.97 19.64 29.54
N GLY A 677 -13.89 20.36 29.24
CA GLY A 677 -12.68 19.83 28.61
C GLY A 677 -11.89 18.83 29.47
N PHE A 678 -12.18 18.72 30.77
CA PHE A 678 -11.57 17.69 31.63
C PHE A 678 -11.83 16.27 31.12
N ARG A 679 -13.01 16.05 30.52
CA ARG A 679 -13.37 14.75 29.93
C ARG A 679 -12.45 14.40 28.76
N ASP A 680 -12.18 15.36 27.88
CA ASP A 680 -11.32 15.16 26.72
C ASP A 680 -9.89 14.85 27.14
N LEU A 681 -9.34 15.56 28.13
CA LEU A 681 -8.00 15.27 28.67
C LEU A 681 -7.89 13.85 29.22
N THR A 682 -8.89 13.42 29.99
CA THR A 682 -8.92 12.07 30.57
C THR A 682 -9.06 11.00 29.47
N GLN A 683 -9.92 11.25 28.48
CA GLN A 683 -10.11 10.34 27.34
C GLN A 683 -8.86 10.27 26.45
N ALA A 684 -8.17 11.39 26.21
CA ALA A 684 -6.93 11.45 25.46
C ALA A 684 -5.83 10.62 26.13
N MET A 685 -5.64 10.81 27.44
CA MET A 685 -4.66 10.04 28.23
C MET A 685 -4.97 8.53 28.19
N ASN A 686 -6.23 8.14 28.41
CA ASN A 686 -6.64 6.74 28.40
C ASN A 686 -6.47 6.10 27.02
N ALA A 687 -6.83 6.81 25.95
CA ALA A 687 -6.64 6.36 24.57
C ALA A 687 -5.17 6.19 24.23
N ALA A 688 -4.31 7.12 24.66
CA ALA A 688 -2.88 7.06 24.46
C ALA A 688 -2.24 5.90 25.25
N LEU A 689 -2.68 5.67 26.50
CA LEU A 689 -2.26 4.52 27.30
C LEU A 689 -2.64 3.21 26.60
N ARG A 690 -3.86 3.11 26.09
CA ARG A 690 -4.30 1.95 25.31
C ARG A 690 -3.45 1.76 24.06
N ALA A 691 -3.18 2.82 23.30
CA ALA A 691 -2.35 2.75 22.10
C ALA A 691 -0.96 2.16 22.40
N VAL A 692 -0.25 2.66 23.41
CA VAL A 692 1.11 2.17 23.74
C VAL A 692 1.12 0.78 24.37
N THR A 693 0.02 0.35 25.00
CA THR A 693 -0.12 -1.02 25.52
C THR A 693 -0.38 -2.06 24.43
N VAL A 694 -1.00 -1.66 23.32
CA VAL A 694 -1.27 -2.54 22.16
C VAL A 694 -0.11 -2.52 21.17
N ASN A 695 0.54 -1.37 21.01
CA ASN A 695 1.71 -1.17 20.17
C ASN A 695 2.66 -0.15 20.81
N PRO A 696 3.79 -0.59 21.37
CA PRO A 696 4.72 0.28 22.07
C PRO A 696 5.52 1.18 21.10
N CYS A 697 5.40 0.99 19.79
CA CYS A 697 5.97 1.86 18.75
C CYS A 697 5.07 3.04 18.35
N ALA A 698 3.94 3.25 19.04
CA ALA A 698 3.04 4.38 18.80
C ALA A 698 3.62 5.71 19.34
N GLY A 699 4.60 6.30 18.65
CA GLY A 699 5.31 7.51 19.09
C GLY A 699 4.41 8.69 19.43
N ASN A 700 3.40 9.00 18.60
CA ASN A 700 2.47 10.10 18.89
C ASN A 700 1.65 9.86 20.16
N ALA A 701 1.29 8.61 20.46
CA ALA A 701 0.60 8.27 21.70
C ALA A 701 1.50 8.48 22.92
N TRP A 702 2.80 8.18 22.82
CA TRP A 702 3.76 8.52 23.88
C TRP A 702 3.85 10.03 24.13
N CYS A 703 3.80 10.86 23.08
CA CYS A 703 3.75 12.31 23.22
C CYS A 703 2.48 12.77 23.94
N VAL A 704 1.31 12.20 23.60
CA VAL A 704 0.05 12.51 24.28
C VAL A 704 0.09 12.07 25.75
N LEU A 705 0.67 10.91 26.06
CA LEU A 705 0.87 10.46 27.43
C LEU A 705 1.76 11.42 28.22
N ALA A 706 2.87 11.88 27.63
CA ALA A 706 3.73 12.88 28.27
C ALA A 706 2.95 14.17 28.56
N ALA A 707 2.20 14.67 27.57
CA ALA A 707 1.42 15.90 27.67
C ALA A 707 0.28 15.84 28.69
N THR A 708 -0.28 14.66 28.96
CA THR A 708 -1.44 14.46 29.86
C THR A 708 -1.09 13.78 31.19
N SER A 709 0.18 13.41 31.39
CA SER A 709 0.66 12.68 32.56
C SER A 709 0.33 13.31 33.93
N PHE A 710 0.31 14.65 33.99
CA PHE A 710 0.01 15.44 35.17
C PHE A 710 -1.37 15.16 35.79
N LEU A 711 -2.28 14.53 35.02
CA LEU A 711 -3.60 14.10 35.52
C LEU A 711 -3.47 13.05 36.62
N ASN A 712 -2.57 12.08 36.43
CA ASN A 712 -2.47 10.89 37.28
C ASN A 712 -1.23 10.87 38.18
N THR A 713 -0.14 11.53 37.78
CA THR A 713 1.11 11.53 38.55
C THR A 713 1.75 12.92 38.60
N GLN A 714 2.58 13.15 39.62
CA GLN A 714 3.50 14.29 39.71
C GLN A 714 4.98 13.84 39.55
N ASP A 715 5.22 12.59 39.14
CA ASP A 715 6.57 12.11 38.85
C ASP A 715 7.13 12.82 37.61
N SER A 716 8.07 13.75 37.83
CA SER A 716 8.71 14.54 36.79
C SER A 716 9.52 13.70 35.78
N ARG A 717 9.84 12.45 36.10
CA ARG A 717 10.58 11.55 35.19
C ARG A 717 9.70 10.99 34.08
N LEU A 718 8.39 10.85 34.30
CA LEU A 718 7.49 10.18 33.36
C LEU A 718 7.40 10.91 32.01
N PRO A 719 7.15 12.23 31.93
CA PRO A 719 7.06 12.92 30.65
C PRO A 719 8.34 12.78 29.82
N THR A 720 9.50 13.00 30.44
CA THR A 720 10.81 12.86 29.79
C THR A 720 11.06 11.42 29.34
N ALA A 721 10.66 10.41 30.13
CA ALA A 721 10.77 9.01 29.73
C ALA A 721 9.86 8.68 28.53
N CYS A 722 8.61 9.14 28.53
CA CYS A 722 7.68 8.96 27.41
C CYS A 722 8.20 9.62 26.12
N ILE A 723 8.72 10.85 26.20
CA ILE A 723 9.31 11.54 25.04
C ILE A 723 10.56 10.83 24.52
N ASN A 724 11.44 10.37 25.41
CA ASN A 724 12.61 9.59 25.00
C ASN A 724 12.21 8.24 24.37
N GLN A 725 11.15 7.59 24.87
CA GLN A 725 10.59 6.39 24.27
C GLN A 725 9.99 6.68 22.88
N ALA A 726 9.30 7.80 22.71
CA ALA A 726 8.75 8.26 21.43
C ALA A 726 9.86 8.47 20.40
N LEU A 727 10.94 9.19 20.77
CA LEU A 727 12.09 9.43 19.89
C LEU A 727 12.81 8.13 19.48
N ARG A 728 12.85 7.11 20.34
CA ARG A 728 13.45 5.82 19.99
C ARG A 728 12.67 5.07 18.91
N VAL A 729 11.35 5.12 18.96
CA VAL A 729 10.48 4.36 18.02
C VAL A 729 10.07 5.17 16.79
N ARG A 730 10.24 6.50 16.85
CA ARG A 730 9.90 7.49 15.81
C ARG A 730 10.90 8.66 15.78
N PRO A 731 12.20 8.41 15.52
CA PRO A 731 13.25 9.45 15.59
C PRO A 731 13.08 10.57 14.56
N HIS A 732 12.39 10.29 13.45
CA HIS A 732 12.22 11.20 12.31
C HIS A 732 10.76 11.66 12.11
N GLU A 733 9.87 11.40 13.07
CA GLU A 733 8.48 11.83 12.96
C GLU A 733 8.33 13.26 13.48
N GLY A 734 7.85 14.16 12.61
CA GLY A 734 7.80 15.60 12.91
C GLY A 734 7.05 15.96 14.18
N GLN A 735 5.89 15.33 14.43
CA GLN A 735 5.11 15.53 15.66
C GLN A 735 5.93 15.12 16.91
N VAL A 736 6.66 14.01 16.83
CA VAL A 736 7.48 13.52 17.95
C VAL A 736 8.66 14.45 18.21
N LEU A 737 9.35 14.89 17.16
CA LEU A 737 10.45 15.86 17.26
C LEU A 737 9.97 17.21 17.84
N PHE A 738 8.80 17.68 17.41
CA PHE A 738 8.21 18.92 17.91
C PHE A 738 7.88 18.84 19.41
N GLU A 739 7.19 17.77 19.85
CA GLU A 739 6.88 17.61 21.27
C GLU A 739 8.14 17.32 22.11
N ALA A 740 9.14 16.67 21.54
CA ALA A 740 10.42 16.49 22.21
C ALA A 740 11.15 17.81 22.44
N ALA A 741 11.12 18.72 21.46
CA ALA A 741 11.67 20.06 21.62
C ALA A 741 10.91 20.85 22.70
N ASN A 742 9.59 20.77 22.73
CA ASN A 742 8.77 21.41 23.77
C ASN A 742 9.12 20.86 25.17
N GLN A 743 9.26 19.54 25.29
CA GLN A 743 9.65 18.93 26.57
C GLN A 743 11.05 19.35 26.99
N ALA A 744 12.03 19.39 26.09
CA ALA A 744 13.37 19.88 26.40
C ALA A 744 13.37 21.34 26.90
N GLN A 745 12.49 22.18 26.32
CA GLN A 745 12.30 23.56 26.79
C GLN A 745 11.69 23.60 28.20
N LEU A 746 10.70 22.75 28.50
CA LEU A 746 10.12 22.61 29.84
C LEU A 746 11.16 22.13 30.86
N ASP A 747 12.03 21.21 30.46
CA ASP A 747 13.12 20.67 31.28
C ASP A 747 14.28 21.66 31.47
N GLY A 748 14.25 22.82 30.78
CA GLY A 748 15.29 23.86 30.83
C GLY A 748 16.53 23.57 29.96
N ASP A 749 16.51 22.50 29.15
CA ASP A 749 17.59 22.13 28.23
C ASP A 749 17.43 22.85 26.89
N GLN A 750 17.83 24.12 26.86
CA GLN A 750 17.74 24.97 25.67
C GLN A 750 18.55 24.42 24.48
N THR A 751 19.72 23.82 24.74
CA THR A 751 20.58 23.27 23.68
C THR A 751 19.89 22.12 22.97
N ARG A 752 19.31 21.18 23.73
CA ARG A 752 18.58 20.05 23.14
C ARG A 752 17.30 20.51 22.45
N ALA A 753 16.57 21.48 23.01
CA ALA A 753 15.38 22.04 22.38
C ALA A 753 15.71 22.64 20.99
N MET A 754 16.80 23.42 20.89
CA MET A 754 17.25 24.00 19.63
C MET A 754 17.65 22.93 18.60
N GLN A 755 18.40 21.91 19.01
CA GLN A 755 18.80 20.81 18.12
C GLN A 755 17.59 20.05 17.56
N LEU A 756 16.61 19.74 18.41
CA LEU A 756 15.38 19.04 17.99
C LEU A 756 14.52 19.92 17.08
N GLN A 757 14.48 21.25 17.29
CA GLN A 757 13.79 22.18 16.39
C GLN A 757 14.47 22.26 15.02
N GLN A 758 15.81 22.31 14.97
CA GLN A 758 16.58 22.27 13.74
C GLN A 758 16.30 20.98 12.97
N GLN A 759 16.34 19.83 13.65
CA GLN A 759 16.04 18.53 13.05
C GLN A 759 14.59 18.47 12.54
N CYS A 760 13.61 18.84 13.37
CA CYS A 760 12.19 18.88 12.98
C CYS A 760 11.97 19.76 11.74
N PHE A 761 12.60 20.93 11.69
CA PHE A 761 12.49 21.84 10.55
C PHE A 761 13.14 21.28 9.29
N ALA A 762 14.32 20.69 9.40
CA ALA A 762 15.05 20.13 8.26
C ALA A 762 14.32 18.92 7.67
N GLU A 763 13.94 17.96 8.53
CA GLU A 763 13.43 16.65 8.15
C GLU A 763 11.92 16.62 7.87
N CYS A 764 11.13 17.57 8.39
CA CYS A 764 9.66 17.52 8.31
C CYS A 764 9.04 18.85 7.80
N PRO A 765 8.93 19.04 6.48
CA PRO A 765 8.27 20.18 5.83
C PRO A 765 6.85 20.46 6.33
N SER A 766 6.06 19.43 6.71
CA SER A 766 4.71 19.63 7.25
C SER A 766 4.71 20.37 8.58
N GLU A 767 5.75 20.18 9.40
CA GLU A 767 5.87 20.75 10.74
C GLU A 767 6.60 22.10 10.78
N ARG A 768 7.26 22.49 9.67
CA ARG A 768 7.97 23.78 9.57
C ARG A 768 7.11 24.95 10.02
N GLY A 769 5.82 24.98 9.67
CA GLY A 769 4.91 26.04 10.10
C GLY A 769 4.75 26.14 11.63
N ARG A 770 4.70 25.00 12.34
CA ARG A 770 4.59 24.96 13.81
C ARG A 770 5.87 25.39 14.49
N VAL A 771 7.02 24.88 14.03
CA VAL A 771 8.34 25.31 14.53
C VAL A 771 8.50 26.82 14.35
N LEU A 772 8.14 27.33 13.17
CA LEU A 772 8.21 28.74 12.86
C LEU A 772 7.27 29.61 13.72
N ASN A 773 6.05 29.16 14.01
CA ASN A 773 5.14 29.88 14.90
C ASN A 773 5.66 30.00 16.33
N VAL A 774 6.46 29.03 16.80
CA VAL A 774 7.13 29.11 18.11
C VAL A 774 8.28 30.12 18.07
N LEU A 775 9.06 30.15 16.99
CA LEU A 775 10.24 31.03 16.88
C LEU A 775 9.91 32.49 16.53
N LEU A 776 8.80 32.74 15.82
CA LEU A 776 8.40 34.06 15.33
C LEU A 776 8.31 35.16 16.41
N PRO A 777 7.76 34.89 17.60
CA PRO A 777 7.72 35.88 18.68
C PRO A 777 9.09 36.11 19.34
N MET A 778 10.04 35.18 19.20
CA MET A 778 11.28 35.16 19.99
C MET A 778 12.50 35.73 19.26
N MET A 779 12.50 35.74 17.92
CA MET A 779 13.68 36.13 17.14
C MET A 779 13.35 36.68 15.74
N SER A 780 14.32 37.36 15.12
CA SER A 780 14.18 37.90 13.76
C SER A 780 14.27 36.80 12.70
N ALA A 781 13.68 37.04 11.52
CA ALA A 781 13.75 36.08 10.40
C ALA A 781 15.19 35.75 9.97
N VAL A 782 16.15 36.68 10.14
CA VAL A 782 17.57 36.45 9.84
C VAL A 782 18.18 35.48 10.85
N ALA A 783 17.92 35.70 12.15
CA ALA A 783 18.37 34.80 13.21
C ALA A 783 17.75 33.40 13.07
N VAL A 784 16.50 33.30 12.61
CA VAL A 784 15.87 32.01 12.28
C VAL A 784 16.60 31.31 11.13
N CYS A 785 17.00 32.03 10.08
CA CYS A 785 17.77 31.45 8.98
C CYS A 785 19.16 30.97 9.45
N GLU A 786 19.82 31.72 10.34
CA GLU A 786 21.11 31.32 10.92
C GLU A 786 20.95 30.08 11.80
N LEU A 787 19.89 30.02 12.60
CA LEU A 787 19.59 28.89 13.47
C LEU A 787 19.23 27.64 12.67
N LEU A 788 18.24 27.74 11.78
CA LEU A 788 17.64 26.56 11.13
C LEU A 788 18.38 26.11 9.87
N GLN A 789 19.26 26.95 9.31
CA GLN A 789 19.97 26.70 8.04
C GLN A 789 19.04 26.12 6.95
N PRO A 790 17.96 26.84 6.62
CA PRO A 790 16.86 26.31 5.82
C PRO A 790 17.27 25.98 4.38
N ASP A 791 16.74 24.87 3.85
CA ASP A 791 16.75 24.60 2.40
C ASP A 791 15.86 25.61 1.63
N VAL A 792 15.85 25.52 0.29
CA VAL A 792 15.03 26.41 -0.56
C VAL A 792 13.56 26.38 -0.13
N THR A 793 13.00 25.19 0.17
CA THR A 793 11.61 25.04 0.59
C THR A 793 11.36 25.62 1.99
N GLY A 794 12.34 25.57 2.87
CA GLY A 794 12.31 26.13 4.22
C GLY A 794 12.32 27.65 4.15
N LEU A 795 13.12 28.22 3.25
CA LEU A 795 13.11 29.66 2.96
C LEU A 795 11.77 30.12 2.37
N ARG A 796 11.09 29.29 1.56
CA ARG A 796 9.71 29.57 1.12
C ARG A 796 8.76 29.65 2.32
N ALA A 797 8.86 28.70 3.24
CA ALA A 797 8.03 28.68 4.45
C ALA A 797 8.26 29.93 5.32
N ILE A 798 9.52 30.26 5.61
CA ILE A 798 9.91 31.45 6.38
C ILE A 798 9.39 32.73 5.71
N ASP A 799 9.65 32.92 4.41
CA ASP A 799 9.20 34.10 3.66
C ASP A 799 7.67 34.21 3.69
N SER A 800 6.94 33.10 3.53
CA SER A 800 5.47 33.08 3.51
C SER A 800 4.82 33.46 4.85
N LEU A 801 5.46 33.13 5.97
CA LEU A 801 4.92 33.38 7.31
C LEU A 801 5.35 34.77 7.83
N TRP A 802 6.64 35.13 7.74
CA TRP A 802 7.12 36.43 8.26
C TRP A 802 6.77 37.61 7.38
N SER A 803 6.57 37.43 6.07
CA SER A 803 6.13 38.55 5.21
C SER A 803 4.79 39.15 5.64
N ARG A 804 4.02 38.46 6.48
CA ARG A 804 2.75 38.93 7.07
C ARG A 804 2.95 39.90 8.23
N SER A 805 4.02 39.72 9.01
CA SER A 805 4.29 40.48 10.25
C SER A 805 5.53 41.37 10.16
N SER A 806 6.36 41.21 9.12
CA SER A 806 7.63 41.92 8.94
C SER A 806 7.59 42.97 7.82
N SER A 807 8.41 44.02 7.95
CA SER A 807 8.56 45.04 6.91
C SER A 807 9.25 44.47 5.66
N LYS A 808 9.02 45.09 4.50
CA LYS A 808 9.71 44.72 3.25
C LYS A 808 11.23 44.80 3.38
N GLU A 809 11.74 45.75 4.16
CA GLU A 809 13.18 45.95 4.37
C GLU A 809 13.81 44.81 5.16
N ASN A 810 13.16 44.38 6.25
CA ASN A 810 13.62 43.29 7.10
C ASN A 810 13.60 41.93 6.39
N MET A 811 12.75 41.79 5.36
CA MET A 811 12.69 40.57 4.54
C MET A 811 13.72 40.53 3.42
N LYS A 812 14.43 41.64 3.11
CA LYS A 812 15.43 41.66 2.03
C LYS A 812 16.56 40.63 2.22
N PRO A 813 17.17 40.47 3.41
CA PRO A 813 18.24 39.49 3.60
C PRO A 813 17.78 38.05 3.34
N VAL A 814 16.60 37.67 3.85
CA VAL A 814 16.00 36.34 3.65
C VAL A 814 15.72 36.08 2.16
N LYS A 815 15.19 37.08 1.44
CA LYS A 815 14.93 36.97 0.00
C LYS A 815 16.19 36.90 -0.84
N LYS A 816 17.27 37.59 -0.44
CA LYS A 816 18.59 37.47 -1.07
C LYS A 816 19.17 36.07 -0.86
N LEU A 817 19.11 35.54 0.36
CA LEU A 817 19.55 34.18 0.67
C LEU A 817 18.79 33.14 -0.17
N ARG A 818 17.45 33.26 -0.22
CA ARG A 818 16.60 32.39 -1.05
C ARG A 818 16.95 32.48 -2.53
N LEU A 819 17.18 33.70 -3.05
CA LEU A 819 17.58 33.90 -4.44
C LEU A 819 18.88 33.16 -4.76
N THR A 820 19.90 33.29 -3.91
CA THR A 820 21.18 32.58 -4.08
C THR A 820 21.00 31.06 -4.12
N MET A 821 20.26 30.49 -3.16
CA MET A 821 20.04 29.04 -3.09
C MET A 821 19.17 28.51 -4.24
N VAL A 822 18.20 29.29 -4.72
CA VAL A 822 17.39 28.92 -5.89
C VAL A 822 18.25 28.87 -7.15
N TYR A 823 19.18 29.82 -7.34
CA TYR A 823 20.11 29.77 -8.47
C TYR A 823 21.02 28.54 -8.41
N GLU A 824 21.56 28.22 -7.24
CA GLU A 824 22.39 27.04 -7.03
C GLU A 824 21.60 25.75 -7.36
N ALA A 825 20.39 25.60 -6.81
CA ALA A 825 19.52 24.46 -7.13
C ALA A 825 19.19 24.37 -8.63
N ALA A 826 18.97 25.49 -9.31
CA ALA A 826 18.67 25.53 -10.73
C ALA A 826 19.84 25.05 -11.62
N GLN A 827 21.09 25.10 -11.15
CA GLN A 827 22.25 24.58 -11.88
C GLN A 827 22.29 23.05 -11.94
N HIS A 828 21.70 22.38 -10.95
CA HIS A 828 21.69 20.93 -10.83
C HIS A 828 20.48 20.26 -11.50
N GLU A 829 19.44 21.04 -11.80
CA GLU A 829 18.20 20.56 -12.42
C GLU A 829 18.17 20.79 -13.94
N LYS A 830 17.29 20.07 -14.65
CA LYS A 830 17.05 20.26 -16.10
C LYS A 830 15.56 20.28 -16.45
N GLY A 831 15.22 20.87 -17.59
CA GLY A 831 13.85 20.87 -18.13
C GLY A 831 12.87 21.66 -17.25
N THR A 832 11.70 21.08 -16.95
CA THR A 832 10.62 21.75 -16.21
C THR A 832 11.03 22.14 -14.78
N ALA A 833 11.79 21.30 -14.08
CA ALA A 833 12.24 21.58 -12.72
C ALA A 833 13.16 22.81 -12.68
N GLN A 834 14.15 22.85 -13.58
CA GLN A 834 15.02 24.02 -13.77
C GLN A 834 14.23 25.28 -14.14
N SER A 835 13.27 25.16 -15.06
CA SER A 835 12.41 26.28 -15.46
C SER A 835 11.63 26.87 -14.28
N ASN A 836 11.06 26.02 -13.41
CA ASN A 836 10.32 26.46 -12.23
C ASN A 836 11.20 27.19 -11.22
N LEU A 837 12.42 26.71 -10.99
CA LEU A 837 13.38 27.36 -10.09
C LEU A 837 13.84 28.72 -10.66
N LEU A 838 14.16 28.79 -11.96
CA LEU A 838 14.53 30.06 -12.60
C LEU A 838 13.37 31.06 -12.61
N TYR A 839 12.14 30.60 -12.82
CA TYR A 839 10.95 31.43 -12.68
C TYR A 839 10.84 32.02 -11.27
N GLU A 840 11.02 31.22 -10.23
CA GLU A 840 11.04 31.69 -8.84
C GLU A 840 12.15 32.72 -8.60
N ALA A 841 13.37 32.49 -9.11
CA ALA A 841 14.47 33.44 -9.04
C ALA A 841 14.13 34.78 -9.70
N ALA A 842 13.51 34.76 -10.90
CA ALA A 842 13.10 35.98 -11.59
C ALA A 842 12.06 36.80 -10.78
N ILE A 843 11.13 36.13 -10.09
CA ILE A 843 10.18 36.81 -9.20
C ILE A 843 10.88 37.43 -7.97
N LEU A 844 11.87 36.74 -7.40
CA LEU A 844 12.67 37.25 -6.28
C LEU A 844 13.51 38.46 -6.68
N GLU A 845 14.20 38.41 -7.83
CA GLU A 845 14.96 39.54 -8.41
C GLU A 845 14.08 40.77 -8.58
N ARG A 846 12.90 40.60 -9.20
CA ARG A 846 11.91 41.67 -9.35
C ARG A 846 11.48 42.25 -8.01
N THR A 847 11.27 41.39 -7.01
CA THR A 847 10.85 41.82 -5.66
C THR A 847 11.96 42.58 -4.91
N LEU A 848 13.22 42.28 -5.21
CA LEU A 848 14.39 42.98 -4.68
C LEU A 848 14.72 44.27 -5.43
N GLY A 849 14.08 44.52 -6.59
CA GLY A 849 14.26 45.72 -7.41
C GLY A 849 15.20 45.53 -8.62
N ASN A 850 15.70 44.32 -8.85
CA ASN A 850 16.64 44.00 -9.93
C ASN A 850 15.89 43.59 -11.21
N ASN A 851 15.19 44.55 -11.84
CA ASN A 851 14.29 44.24 -12.96
C ASN A 851 15.01 43.70 -14.21
N ASP A 852 16.23 44.15 -14.48
CA ASP A 852 17.02 43.69 -15.64
C ASP A 852 17.41 42.22 -15.48
N ASN A 853 17.94 41.84 -14.31
CA ASN A 853 18.25 40.44 -13.98
C ASN A 853 16.99 39.57 -14.03
N ALA A 854 15.86 40.07 -13.51
CA ALA A 854 14.59 39.34 -13.56
C ALA A 854 14.17 39.00 -15.00
N ALA A 855 14.33 39.92 -15.95
CA ALA A 855 14.01 39.70 -17.36
C ALA A 855 14.94 38.65 -18.01
N THR A 856 16.25 38.72 -17.73
CA THR A 856 17.22 37.74 -18.22
C THR A 856 16.94 36.34 -17.67
N THR A 857 16.72 36.22 -16.35
CA THR A 857 16.43 34.94 -15.69
C THR A 857 15.10 34.35 -16.16
N MET A 858 14.08 35.19 -16.43
CA MET A 858 12.82 34.74 -17.01
C MET A 858 12.99 34.18 -18.43
N THR A 859 13.86 34.79 -19.24
CA THR A 859 14.21 34.28 -20.57
C THR A 859 14.83 32.88 -20.46
N ALA A 860 15.77 32.69 -19.52
CA ALA A 860 16.38 31.37 -19.26
C ALA A 860 15.34 30.33 -18.80
N ALA A 861 14.38 30.71 -17.93
CA ALA A 861 13.29 29.84 -17.51
C ALA A 861 12.43 29.36 -18.71
N LEU A 862 12.12 30.27 -19.63
CA LEU A 862 11.33 29.97 -20.84
C LEU A 862 12.11 29.16 -21.87
N ILE A 863 13.45 29.25 -21.92
CA ILE A 863 14.27 28.35 -22.75
C ILE A 863 14.14 26.91 -22.22
N ALA A 864 14.16 26.72 -20.90
CA ALA A 864 14.01 25.41 -20.28
C ALA A 864 12.58 24.83 -20.38
N ASN A 865 11.53 25.67 -20.42
CA ASN A 865 10.15 25.27 -20.68
C ASN A 865 9.41 26.26 -21.60
N PRO A 866 9.54 26.10 -22.94
CA PRO A 866 9.01 27.06 -23.91
C PRO A 866 7.49 27.19 -23.97
N ASN A 867 6.75 26.19 -23.48
CA ASN A 867 5.31 26.11 -23.64
C ASN A 867 4.52 26.67 -22.42
N ASN A 868 5.20 27.19 -21.40
CA ASN A 868 4.53 27.67 -20.19
C ASN A 868 3.85 29.04 -20.42
N PHE A 869 2.51 29.04 -20.48
CA PHE A 869 1.72 30.25 -20.73
C PHE A 869 1.82 31.28 -19.60
N GLN A 870 1.84 30.86 -18.32
CA GLN A 870 1.88 31.80 -17.19
C GLN A 870 3.22 32.54 -17.10
N MET A 871 4.33 31.84 -17.33
CA MET A 871 5.67 32.45 -17.32
C MET A 871 5.80 33.52 -18.40
N ARG A 872 5.21 33.30 -19.59
CA ARG A 872 5.20 34.29 -20.68
C ARG A 872 4.40 35.55 -20.32
N LEU A 873 3.31 35.45 -19.56
CA LEU A 873 2.59 36.63 -19.06
C LEU A 873 3.47 37.49 -18.15
N VAL A 874 4.26 36.85 -17.27
CA VAL A 874 5.19 37.57 -16.40
C VAL A 874 6.36 38.16 -17.20
N HIS A 875 6.84 37.45 -18.22
CA HIS A 875 7.87 37.95 -19.12
C HIS A 875 7.42 39.20 -19.88
N ILE A 876 6.15 39.25 -20.33
CA ILE A 876 5.55 40.46 -20.92
C ILE A 876 5.58 41.62 -19.92
N ASP A 877 5.19 41.39 -18.66
CA ASP A 877 5.19 42.45 -17.65
C ASP A 877 6.59 43.00 -17.37
N LEU A 878 7.59 42.11 -17.32
CA LEU A 878 8.99 42.49 -17.15
C LEU A 878 9.51 43.30 -18.35
N ALA A 879 9.23 42.84 -19.57
CA ALA A 879 9.62 43.54 -20.80
C ALA A 879 8.95 44.93 -20.91
N LEU A 880 7.67 45.04 -20.58
CA LEU A 880 6.96 46.31 -20.54
C LEU A 880 7.52 47.26 -19.48
N ALA A 881 7.91 46.74 -18.31
CA ALA A 881 8.53 47.54 -17.25
C ALA A 881 9.95 48.01 -17.61
N ALA A 882 10.70 47.21 -18.39
CA ALA A 882 12.03 47.54 -18.90
C ALA A 882 12.00 48.40 -20.19
N GLY A 883 10.81 48.68 -20.74
CA GLY A 883 10.68 49.42 -22.00
C GLY A 883 11.00 48.61 -23.26
N ASP A 884 11.16 47.29 -23.18
CA ASP A 884 11.39 46.42 -24.33
C ASP A 884 10.07 46.08 -25.06
N ALA A 885 9.63 47.00 -25.91
CA ALA A 885 8.43 46.84 -26.73
C ALA A 885 8.53 45.65 -27.71
N THR A 886 9.75 45.24 -28.07
CA THR A 886 9.98 44.19 -29.08
C THR A 886 9.70 42.82 -28.49
N THR A 887 10.29 42.53 -27.33
CA THR A 887 10.06 41.27 -26.60
C THR A 887 8.62 41.20 -26.11
N ALA A 888 8.06 42.29 -25.56
CA ALA A 888 6.67 42.32 -25.13
C ALA A 888 5.69 41.99 -26.27
N LYS A 889 5.90 42.55 -27.47
CA LYS A 889 5.08 42.25 -28.64
C LYS A 889 5.19 40.77 -29.04
N LYS A 890 6.42 40.25 -29.16
CA LYS A 890 6.67 38.85 -29.57
C LYS A 890 5.97 37.85 -28.66
N GLU A 891 6.03 38.08 -27.34
CA GLU A 891 5.41 37.22 -26.34
C GLU A 891 3.87 37.35 -26.33
N ILE A 892 3.33 38.55 -26.54
CA ILE A 892 1.88 38.79 -26.69
C ILE A 892 1.35 38.06 -27.93
N ASP A 893 2.03 38.18 -29.08
CA ASP A 893 1.64 37.52 -30.32
C ASP A 893 1.61 35.98 -30.15
N TRP A 894 2.63 35.42 -29.46
CA TRP A 894 2.68 34.00 -29.12
C TRP A 894 1.49 33.56 -28.24
N CYS A 895 1.11 34.37 -27.25
CA CYS A 895 0.02 34.07 -26.34
C CYS A 895 -1.35 34.16 -27.05
N LEU A 896 -1.56 35.16 -27.92
CA LEU A 896 -2.79 35.35 -28.69
C LEU A 896 -3.01 34.23 -29.70
N LEU A 897 -1.96 33.71 -30.33
CA LEU A 897 -2.03 32.56 -31.24
C LEU A 897 -2.61 31.28 -30.58
N ARG A 898 -2.48 31.16 -29.25
CA ARG A 898 -2.95 29.98 -28.50
C ARG A 898 -4.23 30.24 -27.71
N ARG A 899 -4.42 31.46 -27.21
CA ARG A 899 -5.60 31.89 -26.44
C ARG A 899 -6.04 33.28 -26.90
N PRO A 900 -6.79 33.38 -28.02
CA PRO A 900 -7.20 34.65 -28.61
C PRO A 900 -8.05 35.49 -27.66
N ASP A 901 -8.91 34.85 -26.87
CA ASP A 901 -9.89 35.51 -25.99
C ASP A 901 -9.39 35.72 -24.55
N SER A 902 -8.08 35.67 -24.31
CA SER A 902 -7.53 35.81 -22.97
C SER A 902 -7.69 37.24 -22.43
N GLN A 903 -8.63 37.43 -21.50
CA GLN A 903 -8.83 38.71 -20.80
C GLN A 903 -7.55 39.21 -20.10
N LYS A 904 -6.65 38.29 -19.70
CA LYS A 904 -5.36 38.63 -19.09
C LYS A 904 -4.41 39.41 -20.02
N LEU A 905 -4.62 39.40 -21.34
CA LEU A 905 -3.76 40.08 -22.31
C LEU A 905 -4.22 41.50 -22.68
N GLN A 906 -5.51 41.83 -22.51
CA GLN A 906 -6.08 43.10 -22.96
C GLN A 906 -5.36 44.32 -22.36
N GLY A 907 -5.15 44.32 -21.04
CA GLY A 907 -4.42 45.40 -20.36
C GLY A 907 -2.95 45.50 -20.76
N ARG A 908 -2.30 44.36 -21.04
CA ARG A 908 -0.88 44.30 -21.50
C ARG A 908 -0.72 44.83 -22.92
N ILE A 909 -1.67 44.54 -23.80
CA ILE A 909 -1.73 45.06 -25.17
C ILE A 909 -1.89 46.59 -25.15
N GLN A 910 -2.75 47.12 -24.30
CA GLN A 910 -2.94 48.57 -24.16
C GLN A 910 -1.66 49.25 -23.65
N ARG A 911 -1.00 48.65 -22.64
CA ARG A 911 0.29 49.13 -22.11
C ARG A 911 1.38 49.12 -23.18
N LEU A 912 1.45 48.08 -24.02
CA LEU A 912 2.38 48.01 -25.14
C LEU A 912 2.13 49.11 -26.17
N LYS A 913 0.87 49.39 -26.50
CA LYS A 913 0.51 50.49 -27.42
C LYS A 913 1.00 51.83 -26.89
N GLN A 914 0.76 52.10 -25.61
CA GLN A 914 1.19 53.32 -24.95
C GLN A 914 2.73 53.46 -24.96
N LEU A 915 3.46 52.41 -24.59
CA LEU A 915 4.92 52.39 -24.61
C LEU A 915 5.49 52.70 -26.01
N ARG A 916 4.88 52.15 -27.06
CA ARG A 916 5.31 52.41 -28.45
C ARG A 916 5.02 53.84 -28.90
N ILE A 917 3.93 54.45 -28.42
CA ILE A 917 3.62 55.85 -28.68
C ILE A 917 4.64 56.75 -27.98
N GLU A 918 4.95 56.47 -26.71
CA GLU A 918 5.96 57.20 -25.92
C GLU A 918 7.34 57.12 -26.57
N GLN A 919 7.76 55.93 -27.01
CA GLN A 919 9.03 55.74 -27.72
C GLN A 919 9.08 56.42 -29.09
N ALA A 920 7.95 56.47 -29.81
CA ALA A 920 7.86 57.18 -31.09
C ALA A 920 7.85 58.72 -30.92
N SER A 921 7.55 59.22 -29.72
CA SER A 921 7.49 60.66 -29.39
C SER A 921 8.80 61.24 -28.83
N MET A 922 9.84 60.43 -28.63
CA MET A 922 11.16 60.87 -28.15
C MET A 922 11.99 61.45 -29.32
N PRO A 923 12.47 62.71 -29.25
CA PRO A 923 13.29 63.29 -30.31
C PRO A 923 14.68 62.63 -30.34
N THR A 924 15.06 62.09 -31.50
CA THR A 924 16.41 61.58 -31.76
C THR A 924 17.43 62.72 -31.72
N THR A 925 18.21 62.84 -30.64
CA THR A 925 19.40 63.70 -30.61
C THR A 925 20.51 63.08 -31.45
N PHE A 926 20.41 63.25 -32.77
CA PHE A 926 21.50 63.04 -33.73
C PHE A 926 21.24 63.90 -34.97
N ASP A 927 21.25 65.23 -34.79
CA ASP A 927 21.34 66.16 -35.94
C ASP A 927 21.77 67.59 -35.54
N ALA A 928 22.82 67.71 -34.72
CA ALA A 928 23.36 69.02 -34.30
C ALA A 928 24.89 69.16 -34.45
N ALA A 929 25.51 68.48 -35.42
CA ALA A 929 26.93 68.65 -35.72
C ALA A 929 27.27 68.50 -37.21
N ALA A 930 26.56 69.21 -38.09
CA ALA A 930 26.99 69.39 -39.48
C ALA A 930 26.43 70.67 -40.08
N LYS A 931 27.00 71.82 -39.70
CA LYS A 931 27.21 73.01 -40.57
C LYS A 931 27.70 74.21 -39.74
N ALA A 932 29.01 74.44 -39.74
CA ALA A 932 29.56 75.79 -39.77
C ALA A 932 30.89 75.78 -40.54
N PRO A 933 31.20 76.82 -41.33
CA PRO A 933 32.13 76.75 -42.45
C PRO A 933 33.56 77.22 -42.12
N GLY A 934 34.51 76.57 -42.81
CA GLY A 934 35.89 76.96 -43.18
C GLY A 934 36.70 78.00 -42.41
N ALA A 935 37.96 77.65 -42.09
CA ALA A 935 39.17 78.38 -42.51
C ALA A 935 40.47 77.68 -42.07
N ARG A 936 41.40 77.51 -43.03
CA ARG A 936 42.90 77.54 -42.98
C ARG A 936 43.59 77.03 -41.70
N ARG A 937 44.60 76.15 -41.75
CA ARG A 937 45.71 76.00 -42.69
C ARG A 937 46.38 74.65 -42.42
#